data_AF-A0A538NJR0-F1
#
_entry.id   AF-A0A538NJR0-F1
#
_cell.length_a   1.000
_cell.length_b   1.000
_cell.length_c   1.000
_cell.angle_alpha   90.00
_cell.angle_beta   90.00
_cell.angle_gamma   90.00
#
_symmetry.space_group_name_H-M   'P 1'
#
loop_
_entity.id
_entity.type
_entity.pdbx_description
1 polymer ?
#
loop_
_entity_poly.entity_id
_entity_poly.type
_entity_poly.pdbx_seq_one_letter_code
_entity_poly.pdbx_strand_id
1 'polypeptide(L)'
;MSETRRTRFTIAGAITAGLIVVGFSLILLWHDPLVFWNDDYELSVLPVFADVARSWSEGHWPLLSPYSWVCGNLAGEFQYGTFSIFVNASVVLIWKFSLIFSQQAAALSITHLLVLAVGAFLLAQDRRFSIPLSIFVALVASLNGWIICWGATDWFGALGAFAWLPWAWWGAERALDTKITKWRFIWPAPFVYLVVTGGFPYTVVMLALLLVWLSLKSLAQTRSTWSILPLCFGTLLGLGLSAPAWLALLDYVQGSARELQAASAHWQWRVPAAALPGFILPCWTVKWTDFFTRLIPHPATELACGLVPISALIAGLIGRSRKLVREMKWELILLAVVLLLAMLPTTGVFRWSFRWLPFFHLILAICAAEALQTLRGAGSSLRWPGLATPATTAFALVVLTAITMSIFRTGGSYAFPLTWIFLGLAALWYFSEYFLRNSGFRGWTPPAITFFALLTTYLCIPPNCGVPKYNLSQELIRSSPLDPRRLYLSIYPWAEFTYRSEKKPQPIGQIVRPGSTSMWAGLRFVNGYSPIRPAGVAREFYAEIHGEIDPGMGTYLLNNQAGPEGELARLGVDGIVVARELDTVPQPAAEWQLVVSTDEGRVFHRRGAPFARVRSIASIDSRPDERFVPATISPVNDSRNRVEADVDVPSGDRPALVTFSRPYFRGYEARLGNQKLAVSSYRGLFPIVEVPAGSHGRLTLTYQPYWLIWGSAAAAACALVVVLGFFTAISQREGTKWTPKNM
;
A
#
# COMPACT_ATOMS: atom_id res chain seq x y z
N MET A 1 -26.59 30.22 13.32
CA MET A 1 -26.19 29.04 14.14
C MET A 1 -24.85 29.36 14.79
N SER A 2 -24.67 29.18 16.10
CA SER A 2 -23.39 29.51 16.76
C SER A 2 -22.25 28.62 16.23
N GLU A 3 -21.03 29.15 16.21
CA GLU A 3 -19.83 28.46 15.67
C GLU A 3 -19.60 27.10 16.35
N THR A 4 -19.80 27.04 17.67
CA THR A 4 -19.73 25.81 18.49
C THR A 4 -20.74 24.75 18.08
N ARG A 5 -21.96 25.17 17.72
CA ARG A 5 -23.03 24.26 17.28
C ARG A 5 -22.72 23.72 15.88
N ARG A 6 -22.12 24.53 15.01
CA ARG A 6 -21.67 24.11 13.66
C ARG A 6 -20.55 23.07 13.74
N THR A 7 -19.55 23.28 14.60
CA THR A 7 -18.45 22.30 14.80
C THR A 7 -18.95 20.95 15.30
N ARG A 8 -19.89 20.93 16.26
CA ARG A 8 -20.48 19.68 16.78
C ARG A 8 -21.20 18.87 15.69
N PHE A 9 -21.97 19.53 14.83
CA PHE A 9 -22.66 18.86 13.72
C PHE A 9 -21.69 18.32 12.66
N THR A 10 -20.59 19.03 12.38
CA THR A 10 -19.54 18.54 11.46
C THR A 10 -18.85 17.28 12.00
N ILE A 11 -18.51 17.22 13.29
CA ILE A 11 -17.90 16.05 13.90
C ILE A 11 -18.86 14.85 13.87
N ALA A 12 -20.11 15.05 14.30
CA ALA A 12 -21.12 14.01 14.27
C ALA A 12 -21.34 13.48 12.84
N GLY A 13 -21.44 14.38 11.85
CA GLY A 13 -21.58 13.99 10.45
C GLY A 13 -20.39 13.21 9.90
N ALA A 14 -19.16 13.55 10.31
CA ALA A 14 -17.95 12.84 9.90
C ALA A 14 -17.92 11.42 10.48
N ILE A 15 -18.26 11.28 11.76
CA ILE A 15 -18.41 9.96 12.41
C ILE A 15 -19.50 9.14 11.72
N THR A 16 -20.66 9.73 11.44
CA THR A 16 -21.74 9.05 10.71
C THR A 16 -21.28 8.57 9.33
N ALA A 17 -20.55 9.39 8.57
CA ALA A 17 -20.01 8.99 7.26
C ALA A 17 -19.07 7.78 7.39
N GLY A 18 -18.17 7.81 8.37
CA GLY A 18 -17.29 6.67 8.68
C GLY A 18 -18.07 5.41 9.06
N LEU A 19 -19.07 5.52 9.93
CA LEU A 19 -19.89 4.39 10.36
C LEU A 19 -20.75 3.79 9.23
N ILE A 20 -21.24 4.59 8.28
CA ILE A 20 -21.93 4.08 7.10
C ILE A 20 -20.98 3.21 6.26
N VAL A 21 -19.73 3.64 6.10
CA VAL A 21 -18.71 2.90 5.36
C VAL A 21 -18.35 1.60 6.08
N VAL A 22 -18.21 1.63 7.41
CA VAL A 22 -18.04 0.41 8.21
C VAL A 22 -19.22 -0.54 8.01
N GLY A 23 -20.46 -0.04 8.13
CA GLY A 23 -21.66 -0.84 7.91
C GLY A 23 -21.71 -1.46 6.50
N PHE A 24 -21.32 -0.70 5.47
CA PHE A 24 -21.20 -1.22 4.11
C PHE A 24 -20.19 -2.38 4.03
N SER A 25 -18.99 -2.20 4.60
CA SER A 25 -17.97 -3.25 4.60
C SER A 25 -18.38 -4.49 5.39
N LEU A 26 -19.14 -4.32 6.48
CA LEU A 26 -19.71 -5.45 7.24
C LEU A 26 -20.74 -6.23 6.42
N ILE A 27 -21.53 -5.57 5.57
CA ILE A 27 -22.44 -6.26 4.64
C ILE A 27 -21.65 -7.06 3.60
N LEU A 28 -20.54 -6.50 3.08
CA LEU A 28 -19.66 -7.24 2.17
C LEU A 28 -19.05 -8.48 2.84
N LEU A 29 -18.58 -8.36 4.09
CA LEU A 29 -18.06 -9.48 4.86
C LEU A 29 -19.10 -10.55 5.16
N TRP A 30 -20.36 -10.14 5.37
CA TRP A 30 -21.46 -11.08 5.57
C TRP A 30 -21.74 -11.90 4.30
N HIS A 31 -21.58 -11.28 3.12
CA HIS A 31 -21.72 -11.96 1.83
C HIS A 31 -20.50 -12.82 1.47
N ASP A 32 -19.29 -12.29 1.64
CA ASP A 32 -18.02 -13.00 1.43
C ASP A 32 -17.04 -12.67 2.57
N PRO A 33 -16.85 -13.60 3.53
CA PRO A 33 -15.92 -13.41 4.65
C PRO A 33 -14.46 -13.26 4.24
N LEU A 34 -14.11 -13.59 3.00
CA LEU A 34 -12.76 -13.50 2.43
C LEU A 34 -12.59 -12.27 1.53
N VAL A 35 -13.60 -11.39 1.43
CA VAL A 35 -13.57 -10.27 0.49
C VAL A 35 -12.30 -9.42 0.62
N PHE A 36 -11.84 -9.15 1.85
CA PHE A 36 -10.64 -8.36 2.13
C PHE A 36 -9.33 -9.17 2.24
N TRP A 37 -9.33 -10.44 1.82
CA TRP A 37 -8.22 -11.38 2.02
C TRP A 37 -7.89 -12.11 0.72
N ASN A 38 -7.05 -11.49 -0.11
CA ASN A 38 -6.64 -12.05 -1.42
C ASN A 38 -5.21 -11.63 -1.78
N ASP A 39 -4.55 -12.45 -2.59
CA ASP A 39 -3.29 -12.17 -3.31
C ASP A 39 -2.13 -11.61 -2.48
N ASP A 40 -1.69 -10.37 -2.72
CA ASP A 40 -0.57 -9.76 -2.01
C ASP A 40 -0.87 -9.61 -0.52
N TYR A 41 -2.15 -9.45 -0.16
CA TYR A 41 -2.57 -9.41 1.23
C TYR A 41 -2.16 -10.72 1.96
N GLU A 42 -2.31 -11.85 1.26
CA GLU A 42 -2.07 -13.20 1.76
C GLU A 42 -0.58 -13.55 1.82
N LEU A 43 0.14 -13.28 0.73
CA LEU A 43 1.55 -13.66 0.59
C LEU A 43 2.53 -12.63 1.16
N SER A 44 2.10 -11.37 1.34
CA SER A 44 3.00 -10.25 1.62
C SER A 44 2.56 -9.43 2.82
N VAL A 45 1.41 -8.75 2.73
CA VAL A 45 1.02 -7.69 3.69
C VAL A 45 0.82 -8.21 5.10
N LEU A 46 -0.10 -9.15 5.34
CA LEU A 46 -0.32 -9.64 6.70
C LEU A 46 0.89 -10.39 7.29
N PRO A 47 1.58 -11.28 6.56
CA PRO A 47 2.77 -11.93 7.11
C PRO A 47 3.81 -10.92 7.59
N VAL A 48 4.06 -9.85 6.82
CA VAL A 48 4.98 -8.79 7.22
C VAL A 48 4.44 -8.01 8.41
N PHE A 49 3.15 -7.71 8.46
CA PHE A 49 2.54 -7.02 9.61
C PHE A 49 2.56 -7.87 10.88
N ALA A 50 2.52 -9.20 10.77
CA ALA A 50 2.75 -10.08 11.89
C ALA A 50 4.16 -9.93 12.47
N ASP A 51 5.17 -9.76 11.61
CA ASP A 51 6.53 -9.47 12.05
C ASP A 51 6.69 -8.04 12.59
N VAL A 52 6.01 -7.05 12.01
CA VAL A 52 5.97 -5.68 12.54
C VAL A 52 5.38 -5.68 13.95
N ALA A 53 4.25 -6.35 14.17
CA ALA A 53 3.62 -6.48 15.48
C ALA A 53 4.57 -7.18 16.49
N ARG A 54 5.23 -8.26 16.06
CA ARG A 54 6.24 -8.96 16.86
C ARG A 54 7.41 -8.04 17.23
N SER A 55 7.98 -7.32 16.26
CA SER A 55 9.08 -6.38 16.49
C SER A 55 8.75 -5.35 17.57
N TRP A 56 7.55 -4.77 17.51
CA TRP A 56 7.08 -3.83 18.53
C TRP A 56 6.92 -4.47 19.91
N SER A 57 6.42 -5.72 19.97
CA SER A 57 6.31 -6.46 21.23
C SER A 57 7.67 -6.79 21.86
N GLU A 58 8.71 -6.92 21.03
CA GLU A 58 10.10 -7.16 21.45
C GLU A 58 10.87 -5.86 21.76
N GLY A 59 10.24 -4.68 21.62
CA GLY A 59 10.88 -3.38 21.86
C GLY A 59 11.80 -2.90 20.73
N HIS A 60 11.65 -3.44 19.52
CA HIS A 60 12.45 -3.07 18.35
C HIS A 60 11.64 -2.31 17.31
N TRP A 61 12.24 -1.26 16.73
CA TRP A 61 11.69 -0.64 15.53
C TRP A 61 11.87 -1.60 14.32
N PRO A 62 10.81 -1.87 13.53
CA PRO A 62 10.82 -2.86 12.46
C PRO A 62 11.53 -2.36 11.20
N LEU A 63 12.83 -2.07 11.28
CA LEU A 63 13.63 -1.63 10.11
C LEU A 63 13.97 -2.81 9.19
N LEU A 64 14.46 -3.89 9.77
CA LEU A 64 14.80 -5.13 9.07
C LEU A 64 13.94 -6.29 9.57
N SER A 65 13.79 -7.33 8.77
CA SER A 65 13.27 -8.63 9.19
C SER A 65 14.35 -9.70 9.10
N PRO A 66 14.57 -10.52 10.14
CA PRO A 66 15.47 -11.66 10.06
C PRO A 66 14.83 -12.86 9.35
N TYR A 67 13.53 -12.80 9.05
CA TYR A 67 12.70 -13.93 8.63
C TYR A 67 12.58 -14.10 7.11
N SER A 68 13.09 -13.12 6.35
CA SER A 68 13.17 -13.17 4.89
C SER A 68 14.42 -12.44 4.41
N TRP A 69 15.13 -13.00 3.42
CA TRP A 69 16.23 -12.28 2.76
C TRP A 69 15.71 -11.40 1.62
N VAL A 70 14.77 -11.91 0.81
CA VAL A 70 14.15 -11.14 -0.30
C VAL A 70 13.34 -9.94 0.21
N CYS A 71 12.58 -10.10 1.30
CA CYS A 71 11.72 -9.07 1.91
C CYS A 71 12.34 -8.49 3.21
N GLY A 72 13.66 -8.64 3.40
CA GLY A 72 14.30 -8.36 4.69
C GLY A 72 14.42 -6.88 5.06
N ASN A 73 14.29 -5.95 4.11
CA ASN A 73 14.42 -4.50 4.38
C ASN A 73 13.05 -3.82 4.48
N LEU A 74 12.37 -4.02 5.60
CA LEU A 74 11.03 -3.47 5.85
C LEU A 74 10.98 -1.93 5.72
N ALA A 75 12.07 -1.24 6.06
CA ALA A 75 12.17 0.22 5.89
C ALA A 75 12.21 0.65 4.41
N GLY A 76 12.92 -0.10 3.56
CA GLY A 76 13.01 0.14 2.13
C GLY A 76 11.78 -0.34 1.35
N GLU A 77 11.09 -1.37 1.84
CA GLU A 77 9.82 -1.86 1.32
C GLU A 77 8.68 -0.89 1.69
N PHE A 78 8.66 0.23 0.97
CA PHE A 78 7.84 1.40 1.24
C PHE A 78 6.36 1.08 1.53
N GLN A 79 5.80 0.06 0.86
CA GLN A 79 4.39 -0.35 0.95
C GLN A 79 3.91 -0.81 2.34
N TYR A 80 4.83 -1.16 3.25
CA TYR A 80 4.46 -1.59 4.61
C TYR A 80 4.27 -0.42 5.58
N GLY A 81 4.58 0.81 5.16
CA GLY A 81 4.37 1.99 5.98
C GLY A 81 5.14 1.96 7.30
N THR A 82 6.37 1.42 7.28
CA THR A 82 7.25 1.23 8.45
C THR A 82 7.40 2.48 9.32
N PHE A 83 7.33 3.67 8.72
CA PHE A 83 7.44 4.96 9.42
C PHE A 83 6.10 5.66 9.65
N SER A 84 4.97 5.06 9.28
CA SER A 84 3.64 5.60 9.53
C SER A 84 3.19 5.23 10.94
N ILE A 85 3.03 6.24 11.80
CA ILE A 85 2.48 6.02 13.15
C ILE A 85 1.11 5.35 13.11
N PHE A 86 0.28 5.66 12.10
CA PHE A 86 -1.09 5.15 12.04
C PHE A 86 -1.13 3.68 11.62
N VAL A 87 -0.34 3.29 10.62
CA VAL A 87 -0.24 1.89 10.20
C VAL A 87 0.31 1.04 11.36
N ASN A 88 1.42 1.47 11.97
CA ASN A 88 2.01 0.76 13.11
C ASN A 88 1.05 0.66 14.29
N ALA A 89 0.35 1.74 14.66
CA ALA A 89 -0.65 1.70 15.72
C ALA A 89 -1.79 0.74 15.40
N SER A 90 -2.30 0.76 14.16
CA SER A 90 -3.36 -0.14 13.72
C SER A 90 -2.91 -1.61 13.80
N VAL A 91 -1.72 -1.92 13.29
CA VAL A 91 -1.15 -3.27 13.34
C VAL A 91 -0.97 -3.74 14.78
N VAL A 92 -0.33 -2.93 15.65
CA VAL A 92 -0.12 -3.30 17.06
C VAL A 92 -1.44 -3.53 17.80
N LEU A 93 -2.45 -2.68 17.56
CA LEU A 93 -3.76 -2.81 18.21
C LEU A 93 -4.53 -4.04 17.72
N ILE A 94 -4.57 -4.27 16.40
CA ILE A 94 -5.30 -5.40 15.81
C ILE A 94 -4.71 -6.74 16.26
N TRP A 95 -3.39 -6.84 16.37
CA TRP A 95 -2.71 -8.06 16.84
C TRP A 95 -2.87 -8.34 18.34
N LYS A 96 -3.53 -7.46 19.12
CA LYS A 96 -3.94 -7.77 20.49
C LYS A 96 -5.18 -8.66 20.56
N PHE A 97 -5.94 -8.76 19.46
CA PHE A 97 -7.14 -9.58 19.38
C PHE A 97 -6.83 -10.94 18.75
N SER A 98 -7.50 -12.00 19.22
CA SER A 98 -7.41 -13.36 18.68
C SER A 98 -8.22 -13.52 17.40
N LEU A 99 -7.92 -12.70 16.38
CA LEU A 99 -8.57 -12.74 15.07
C LEU A 99 -7.86 -13.73 14.14
N ILE A 100 -8.60 -14.39 13.26
CA ILE A 100 -8.02 -15.16 12.14
C ILE A 100 -7.49 -14.22 11.04
N PHE A 101 -6.67 -14.72 10.13
CA PHE A 101 -6.01 -13.90 9.10
C PHE A 101 -6.98 -13.01 8.31
N SER A 102 -8.07 -13.58 7.76
CA SER A 102 -9.03 -12.79 6.98
C SER A 102 -9.71 -11.68 7.79
N GLN A 103 -9.94 -11.91 9.09
CA GLN A 103 -10.50 -10.90 9.99
C GLN A 103 -9.49 -9.79 10.31
N GLN A 104 -8.19 -10.11 10.41
CA GLN A 104 -7.14 -9.10 10.59
C GLN A 104 -7.03 -8.19 9.36
N ALA A 105 -7.06 -8.78 8.15
CA ALA A 105 -7.08 -8.02 6.90
C ALA A 105 -8.31 -7.12 6.80
N ALA A 106 -9.49 -7.65 7.12
CA ALA A 106 -10.72 -6.88 7.15
C ALA A 106 -10.66 -5.73 8.16
N ALA A 107 -10.17 -5.96 9.38
CA ALA A 107 -10.04 -4.91 10.40
C ALA A 107 -9.12 -3.78 9.94
N LEU A 108 -7.98 -4.10 9.34
CA LEU A 108 -7.03 -3.14 8.78
C LEU A 108 -7.68 -2.32 7.66
N SER A 109 -8.28 -2.98 6.67
CA SER A 109 -8.89 -2.31 5.53
C SER A 109 -10.07 -1.43 5.94
N ILE A 110 -10.99 -1.93 6.78
CA ILE A 110 -12.16 -1.18 7.26
C ILE A 110 -11.73 0.06 8.07
N THR A 111 -10.69 -0.04 8.90
CA THR A 111 -10.16 1.09 9.67
C THR A 111 -9.67 2.20 8.75
N HIS A 112 -8.96 1.88 7.67
CA HIS A 112 -8.46 2.87 6.72
C HIS A 112 -9.57 3.43 5.82
N LEU A 113 -10.56 2.61 5.44
CA LEU A 113 -11.76 3.06 4.72
C LEU A 113 -12.57 4.07 5.55
N LEU A 114 -12.69 3.84 6.87
CA LEU A 114 -13.30 4.81 7.79
C LEU A 114 -12.54 6.13 7.78
N VAL A 115 -11.22 6.11 7.93
CA VAL A 115 -10.39 7.34 7.93
C VAL A 115 -10.50 8.08 6.60
N LEU A 116 -10.50 7.35 5.48
CA LEU A 116 -10.69 7.90 4.15
C LEU A 116 -12.04 8.62 4.02
N ALA A 117 -13.11 7.99 4.49
CA ALA A 117 -14.46 8.55 4.47
C ALA A 117 -14.57 9.81 5.34
N VAL A 118 -13.99 9.80 6.54
CA VAL A 118 -13.97 10.97 7.44
C VAL A 118 -13.23 12.14 6.78
N GLY A 119 -12.06 11.91 6.18
CA GLY A 119 -11.30 12.95 5.49
C GLY A 119 -12.04 13.55 4.30
N ALA A 120 -12.64 12.69 3.47
CA ALA A 120 -13.45 13.13 2.33
C ALA A 120 -14.70 13.91 2.76
N PHE A 121 -15.34 13.51 3.87
CA PHE A 121 -16.46 14.24 4.46
C PHE A 121 -16.03 15.64 4.94
N LEU A 122 -14.90 15.75 5.64
CA LEU A 122 -14.39 17.03 6.14
C LEU A 122 -13.98 17.97 5.01
N LEU A 123 -13.31 17.46 3.98
CA LEU A 123 -13.01 18.20 2.75
C LEU A 123 -14.28 18.76 2.10
N ALA A 124 -15.33 17.94 1.99
CA ALA A 124 -16.61 18.35 1.46
C ALA A 124 -17.33 19.41 2.33
N GLN A 125 -17.26 19.27 3.66
CA GLN A 125 -17.86 20.22 4.60
C GLN A 125 -17.17 21.58 4.60
N ASP A 126 -15.84 21.63 4.45
CA ASP A 126 -15.08 22.88 4.37
C ASP A 126 -15.49 23.70 3.14
N ARG A 127 -15.79 23.01 2.03
CA ARG A 127 -16.40 23.56 0.82
C ARG A 127 -17.88 23.94 0.95
N ARG A 128 -18.45 23.82 2.15
CA ARG A 128 -19.85 24.18 2.50
C ARG A 128 -20.91 23.33 1.82
N PHE A 129 -20.58 22.09 1.46
CA PHE A 129 -21.60 21.14 1.04
C PHE A 129 -22.54 20.77 2.20
N SER A 130 -23.80 20.50 1.87
CA SER A 130 -24.76 19.95 2.84
C SER A 130 -24.27 18.59 3.37
N ILE A 131 -24.73 18.20 4.57
CA ILE A 131 -24.38 16.90 5.17
C ILE A 131 -24.62 15.72 4.20
N PRO A 132 -25.78 15.61 3.50
CA PRO A 132 -25.98 14.52 2.55
C PRO A 132 -24.98 14.52 1.39
N LEU A 133 -24.63 15.69 0.86
CA LEU A 133 -23.63 15.78 -0.21
C LEU A 133 -22.21 15.45 0.28
N SER A 134 -21.91 15.76 1.54
CA SER A 134 -20.62 15.40 2.13
C SER A 134 -20.51 13.90 2.39
N ILE A 135 -21.61 13.25 2.82
CA ILE A 135 -21.69 11.79 2.89
C ILE A 135 -21.55 11.18 1.49
N PHE A 136 -22.19 11.75 0.47
CA PHE A 136 -22.02 11.31 -0.92
C PHE A 136 -20.55 11.34 -1.36
N VAL A 137 -19.82 12.44 -1.09
CA VAL A 137 -18.38 12.53 -1.40
C VAL A 137 -17.59 11.48 -0.62
N ALA A 138 -17.90 11.26 0.66
CA ALA A 138 -17.26 10.24 1.48
C ALA A 138 -17.47 8.82 0.93
N LEU A 139 -18.69 8.48 0.52
CA LEU A 139 -19.01 7.18 -0.09
C LEU A 139 -18.24 6.97 -1.39
N VAL A 140 -18.23 7.94 -2.30
CA VAL A 140 -17.49 7.80 -3.58
C VAL A 140 -15.98 7.69 -3.33
N ALA A 141 -15.43 8.49 -2.42
CA ALA A 141 -14.00 8.47 -2.12
C ALA A 141 -13.54 7.14 -1.52
N SER A 142 -14.34 6.56 -0.62
CA SER A 142 -13.97 5.36 0.14
C SER A 142 -14.45 4.05 -0.48
N LEU A 143 -15.55 4.05 -1.23
CA LEU A 143 -16.17 2.82 -1.74
C LEU A 143 -16.16 2.73 -3.27
N ASN A 144 -15.31 3.50 -3.98
CA ASN A 144 -15.22 3.35 -5.43
C ASN A 144 -14.60 2.03 -5.86
N GLY A 145 -14.87 1.67 -7.11
CA GLY A 145 -14.41 0.47 -7.79
C GLY A 145 -12.95 0.14 -7.52
N TRP A 146 -12.07 1.10 -7.74
CA TRP A 146 -10.64 0.88 -7.53
C TRP A 146 -10.27 0.67 -6.07
N ILE A 147 -10.80 1.50 -5.16
CA ILE A 147 -10.49 1.38 -3.73
C ILE A 147 -10.95 0.04 -3.17
N ILE A 148 -12.16 -0.42 -3.50
CA ILE A 148 -12.63 -1.72 -3.03
C ILE A 148 -11.92 -2.86 -3.75
N CYS A 149 -11.94 -2.92 -5.08
CA CYS A 149 -11.41 -4.07 -5.82
C CYS A 149 -9.89 -4.25 -5.75
N TRP A 150 -9.12 -3.21 -5.43
CA TRP A 150 -7.66 -3.29 -5.38
C TRP A 150 -7.09 -2.86 -4.04
N GLY A 151 -7.39 -1.63 -3.60
CA GLY A 151 -6.78 -1.07 -2.38
C GLY A 151 -7.14 -1.84 -1.11
N ALA A 152 -8.42 -2.14 -0.90
CA ALA A 152 -8.92 -2.74 0.33
C ALA A 152 -8.76 -4.26 0.37
N THR A 153 -8.75 -4.92 -0.80
CA THR A 153 -8.81 -6.38 -0.91
C THR A 153 -7.47 -7.04 -1.15
N ASP A 154 -6.45 -6.27 -1.54
CA ASP A 154 -5.17 -6.78 -2.01
C ASP A 154 -4.00 -5.79 -1.72
N TRP A 155 -3.99 -4.64 -2.37
CA TRP A 155 -2.92 -3.63 -2.28
C TRP A 155 -3.08 -2.68 -1.10
N PHE A 156 -2.99 -3.21 0.12
CA PHE A 156 -3.17 -2.42 1.35
C PHE A 156 -2.31 -1.15 1.39
N GLY A 157 -1.04 -1.19 0.96
CA GLY A 157 -0.18 0.00 0.95
C GLY A 157 -0.81 1.19 0.19
N ALA A 158 -1.54 0.92 -0.90
CA ALA A 158 -2.27 1.93 -1.63
C ALA A 158 -3.43 2.53 -0.84
N LEU A 159 -4.22 1.70 -0.16
CA LEU A 159 -5.28 2.17 0.74
C LEU A 159 -4.70 2.93 1.94
N GLY A 160 -3.63 2.41 2.53
CA GLY A 160 -2.90 3.00 3.66
C GLY A 160 -2.45 4.43 3.39
N ALA A 161 -1.88 4.69 2.21
CA ALA A 161 -1.50 6.04 1.79
C ALA A 161 -2.70 6.89 1.34
N PHE A 162 -3.59 6.35 0.50
CA PHE A 162 -4.68 7.12 -0.10
C PHE A 162 -5.73 7.57 0.93
N ALA A 163 -5.90 6.84 2.04
CA ALA A 163 -6.77 7.24 3.15
C ALA A 163 -6.49 8.66 3.67
N TRP A 164 -5.26 9.14 3.54
CA TRP A 164 -4.82 10.45 3.99
C TRP A 164 -4.86 11.54 2.91
N LEU A 165 -5.08 11.19 1.64
CA LEU A 165 -5.06 12.17 0.55
C LEU A 165 -6.17 13.22 0.67
N PRO A 166 -7.44 12.89 1.01
CA PRO A 166 -8.46 13.91 1.24
C PRO A 166 -8.14 14.82 2.43
N TRP A 167 -7.48 14.29 3.46
CA TRP A 167 -7.02 15.08 4.60
C TRP A 167 -5.89 16.04 4.20
N ALA A 168 -4.96 15.59 3.37
CA ALA A 168 -3.89 16.43 2.84
C ALA A 168 -4.46 17.54 1.94
N TRP A 169 -5.47 17.23 1.11
CA TRP A 169 -6.20 18.24 0.35
C TRP A 169 -6.85 19.26 1.29
N TRP A 170 -7.61 18.79 2.28
CA TRP A 170 -8.26 19.66 3.25
C TRP A 170 -7.26 20.55 4.00
N GLY A 171 -6.15 19.99 4.49
CA GLY A 171 -5.09 20.75 5.14
C GLY A 171 -4.41 21.77 4.21
N ALA A 172 -4.23 21.43 2.93
CA ALA A 172 -3.68 22.33 1.92
C ALA A 172 -4.61 23.52 1.63
N GLU A 173 -5.92 23.29 1.51
CA GLU A 173 -6.89 24.38 1.33
C GLU A 173 -6.92 25.34 2.53
N ARG A 174 -6.80 24.80 3.75
CA ARG A 174 -6.69 25.62 4.96
C ARG A 174 -5.40 26.44 5.02
N ALA A 175 -4.28 25.90 4.51
CA ALA A 175 -3.05 26.67 4.41
C ALA A 175 -3.18 27.85 3.42
N LEU A 176 -4.01 27.70 2.38
CA LEU A 176 -4.27 28.74 1.38
C LEU A 176 -5.34 29.75 1.81
N ASP A 177 -6.25 29.41 2.72
CA ASP A 177 -7.29 30.33 3.21
C ASP A 177 -6.69 31.46 4.06
N THR A 178 -6.78 32.70 3.58
CA THR A 178 -6.22 33.90 4.22
C THR A 178 -7.01 34.37 5.43
N LYS A 179 -8.22 33.84 5.63
CA LYS A 179 -9.05 34.13 6.81
C LYS A 179 -8.59 33.36 8.05
N ILE A 180 -7.78 32.32 7.85
CA ILE A 180 -7.19 31.53 8.94
C ILE A 180 -5.96 32.26 9.49
N THR A 181 -5.68 32.05 10.78
CA THR A 181 -4.53 32.61 11.50
C THR A 181 -3.19 32.43 10.76
N LYS A 182 -2.20 33.27 11.07
CA LYS A 182 -0.82 33.17 10.54
C LYS A 182 -0.17 31.77 10.66
N TRP A 183 -0.61 30.95 11.60
CA TRP A 183 -0.17 29.57 11.82
C TRP A 183 -0.78 28.54 10.86
N ARG A 184 -1.50 28.98 9.82
CA ARG A 184 -2.14 28.10 8.83
C ARG A 184 -1.17 27.19 8.06
N PHE A 185 0.12 27.49 8.07
CA PHE A 185 1.16 26.63 7.47
C PHE A 185 1.32 25.28 8.18
N ILE A 186 0.79 25.10 9.41
CA ILE A 186 0.91 23.83 10.14
C ILE A 186 -0.05 22.77 9.59
N TRP A 187 -1.18 23.17 9.01
CA TRP A 187 -2.24 22.25 8.57
C TRP A 187 -1.80 21.14 7.61
N PRO A 188 -0.97 21.39 6.57
CA PRO A 188 -0.57 20.35 5.64
C PRO A 188 0.38 19.32 6.25
N ALA A 189 1.25 19.72 7.18
CA ALA A 189 2.37 18.92 7.66
C ALA A 189 2.01 17.49 8.13
N PRO A 190 1.04 17.27 9.05
CA PRO A 190 0.72 15.92 9.51
C PRO A 190 0.14 15.04 8.40
N PHE A 191 -0.64 15.62 7.48
CA PHE A 191 -1.30 14.85 6.43
C PHE A 191 -0.36 14.53 5.26
N VAL A 192 0.56 15.43 4.92
CA VAL A 192 1.65 15.14 3.99
C VAL A 192 2.52 14.02 4.55
N TYR A 193 2.87 14.08 5.84
CA TYR A 193 3.59 13.00 6.52
C TYR A 193 2.85 11.65 6.42
N LEU A 194 1.54 11.61 6.72
CA LEU A 194 0.75 10.37 6.67
C LEU A 194 0.54 9.82 5.25
N VAL A 195 0.42 10.69 4.24
CA VAL A 195 0.37 10.26 2.83
C VAL A 195 1.69 9.61 2.41
N VAL A 196 2.82 10.26 2.72
CA VAL A 196 4.14 9.75 2.32
C VAL A 196 4.49 8.48 3.09
N THR A 197 4.33 8.49 4.41
CA THR A 197 4.64 7.30 5.23
C THR A 197 3.64 6.17 5.08
N GLY A 198 2.46 6.41 4.47
CA GLY A 198 1.49 5.37 4.15
C GLY A 198 1.97 4.37 3.08
N GLY A 199 3.04 4.70 2.34
CA GLY A 199 3.84 3.68 1.65
C GLY A 199 3.54 3.43 0.17
N PHE A 200 2.72 4.26 -0.48
CA PHE A 200 2.39 4.08 -1.90
C PHE A 200 2.94 5.19 -2.81
N PRO A 201 3.88 4.90 -3.72
CA PRO A 201 4.52 5.93 -4.54
C PRO A 201 3.52 6.73 -5.39
N TYR A 202 2.46 6.08 -5.91
CA TYR A 202 1.43 6.75 -6.70
C TYR A 202 0.68 7.82 -5.91
N THR A 203 0.33 7.57 -4.65
CA THR A 203 -0.36 8.56 -3.81
C THR A 203 0.54 9.76 -3.52
N VAL A 204 1.86 9.55 -3.39
CA VAL A 204 2.83 10.65 -3.25
C VAL A 204 2.84 11.54 -4.51
N VAL A 205 2.78 10.95 -5.70
CA VAL A 205 2.70 11.73 -6.96
C VAL A 205 1.32 12.39 -7.13
N MET A 206 0.23 11.75 -6.71
CA MET A 206 -1.09 12.39 -6.65
C MET A 206 -1.08 13.62 -5.74
N LEU A 207 -0.45 13.51 -4.58
CA LEU A 207 -0.25 14.62 -3.65
C LEU A 207 0.57 15.72 -4.30
N ALA A 208 1.69 15.41 -4.97
CA ALA A 208 2.49 16.39 -5.68
C ALA A 208 1.67 17.13 -6.75
N LEU A 209 0.91 16.40 -7.58
CA LEU A 209 0.01 16.98 -8.59
C LEU A 209 -1.02 17.91 -7.93
N LEU A 210 -1.65 17.46 -6.83
CA LEU A 210 -2.62 18.26 -6.09
C LEU A 210 -2.02 19.55 -5.53
N LEU A 211 -0.83 19.49 -4.91
CA LEU A 211 -0.17 20.65 -4.32
C LEU A 211 0.23 21.67 -5.37
N VAL A 212 0.76 21.21 -6.51
CA VAL A 212 1.04 22.07 -7.68
C VAL A 212 -0.26 22.70 -8.18
N TRP A 213 -1.31 21.90 -8.33
CA TRP A 213 -2.61 22.37 -8.80
C TRP A 213 -3.22 23.46 -7.92
N LEU A 214 -3.23 23.25 -6.60
CA LEU A 214 -3.74 24.22 -5.63
C LEU A 214 -2.89 25.49 -5.60
N SER A 215 -1.56 25.36 -5.75
CA SER A 215 -0.65 26.51 -5.84
C SER A 215 -0.96 27.34 -7.09
N LEU A 216 -1.10 26.71 -8.26
CA LEU A 216 -1.46 27.39 -9.52
C LEU A 216 -2.84 28.08 -9.40
N LYS A 217 -3.83 27.40 -8.82
CA LYS A 217 -5.16 27.97 -8.54
C LYS A 217 -5.06 29.22 -7.66
N SER A 218 -4.30 29.15 -6.55
CA SER A 218 -4.11 30.28 -5.63
C SER A 218 -3.37 31.44 -6.29
N LEU A 219 -2.30 31.18 -7.03
CA LEU A 219 -1.54 32.21 -7.76
C LEU A 219 -2.41 32.91 -8.79
N ALA A 220 -3.22 32.16 -9.55
CA ALA A 220 -4.12 32.74 -10.54
C ALA A 220 -5.21 33.61 -9.93
N GLN A 221 -5.71 33.24 -8.73
CA GLN A 221 -6.76 33.97 -8.01
C GLN A 221 -6.25 35.20 -7.27
N THR A 222 -5.08 35.10 -6.62
CA THR A 222 -4.54 36.16 -5.74
C THR A 222 -3.49 37.04 -6.43
N ARG A 223 -2.90 36.56 -7.54
CA ARG A 223 -1.77 37.19 -8.25
C ARG A 223 -0.55 37.45 -7.38
N SER A 224 -0.38 36.70 -6.27
CA SER A 224 0.70 36.89 -5.31
C SER A 224 1.36 35.58 -4.91
N THR A 225 2.69 35.52 -5.01
CA THR A 225 3.50 34.37 -4.56
C THR A 225 3.45 34.17 -3.05
N TRP A 226 3.17 35.23 -2.27
CA TRP A 226 2.98 35.14 -0.82
C TRP A 226 1.77 34.30 -0.42
N SER A 227 0.80 34.10 -1.32
CA SER A 227 -0.40 33.30 -1.05
C SER A 227 -0.09 31.82 -0.84
N ILE A 228 0.96 31.30 -1.48
CA ILE A 228 1.31 29.87 -1.47
C ILE A 228 2.37 29.52 -0.43
N LEU A 229 3.08 30.50 0.15
CA LEU A 229 4.15 30.21 1.10
C LEU A 229 3.72 29.34 2.28
N PRO A 230 2.55 29.55 2.93
CA PRO A 230 2.13 28.66 4.02
C PRO A 230 1.94 27.21 3.57
N LEU A 231 1.46 27.00 2.34
CA LEU A 231 1.34 25.66 1.77
C LEU A 231 2.72 25.04 1.52
N CYS A 232 3.66 25.81 0.97
CA CYS A 232 5.03 25.35 0.73
C CYS A 232 5.73 24.98 2.03
N PHE A 233 5.68 25.84 3.05
CA PHE A 233 6.27 25.56 4.37
C PHE A 233 5.64 24.34 5.04
N GLY A 234 4.30 24.25 5.05
CA GLY A 234 3.60 23.09 5.62
C GLY A 234 3.94 21.78 4.91
N THR A 235 4.06 21.83 3.58
CA THR A 235 4.48 20.67 2.77
C THR A 235 5.91 20.27 3.09
N LEU A 236 6.85 21.23 3.14
CA LEU A 236 8.25 20.96 3.48
C LEU A 236 8.39 20.35 4.89
N LEU A 237 7.60 20.82 5.86
CA LEU A 237 7.56 20.23 7.20
C LEU A 237 7.06 18.78 7.15
N GLY A 238 6.00 18.49 6.40
CA GLY A 238 5.50 17.12 6.22
C GLY A 238 6.49 16.19 5.50
N LEU A 239 7.20 16.69 4.50
CA LEU A 239 8.28 15.96 3.81
C LEU A 239 9.48 15.71 4.72
N GLY A 240 9.84 16.68 5.57
CA GLY A 240 10.88 16.53 6.57
C GLY A 240 10.50 15.52 7.66
N LEU A 241 9.26 15.55 8.15
CA LEU A 241 8.72 14.55 9.08
C LEU A 241 8.75 13.12 8.51
N SER A 242 8.56 12.99 7.20
CA SER A 242 8.57 11.69 6.49
C SER A 242 9.94 11.33 5.89
N ALA A 243 10.99 12.11 6.18
CA ALA A 243 12.33 11.93 5.63
C ALA A 243 12.90 10.51 5.74
N PRO A 244 12.79 9.81 6.90
CA PRO A 244 13.26 8.43 7.00
C PRO A 244 12.63 7.49 5.96
N ALA A 245 11.34 7.69 5.63
CA ALA A 245 10.60 6.79 4.75
C ALA A 245 11.03 6.91 3.28
N TRP A 246 11.06 8.14 2.75
CA TRP A 246 11.39 8.32 1.34
C TRP A 246 12.89 8.21 1.07
N LEU A 247 13.76 8.57 2.03
CA LEU A 247 15.20 8.34 1.90
C LEU A 247 15.53 6.84 1.92
N ALA A 248 14.87 6.04 2.76
CA ALA A 248 15.04 4.58 2.77
C ALA A 248 14.65 3.95 1.43
N LEU A 249 13.52 4.39 0.85
CA LEU A 249 13.08 3.94 -0.47
C LEU A 249 14.11 4.27 -1.55
N LEU A 250 14.64 5.50 -1.57
CA LEU A 250 15.62 5.93 -2.58
C LEU A 250 16.91 5.11 -2.50
N ASP A 251 17.42 4.84 -1.29
CA ASP A 251 18.60 4.02 -1.09
C ASP A 251 18.36 2.56 -1.53
N TYR A 252 17.17 2.02 -1.23
CA TYR A 252 16.84 0.62 -1.48
C TYR A 252 16.55 0.31 -2.96
N VAL A 253 15.97 1.25 -3.71
CA VAL A 253 15.67 1.06 -5.15
C VAL A 253 16.93 1.06 -6.01
N GLN A 254 18.00 1.75 -5.58
CA GLN A 254 19.26 1.82 -6.33
C GLN A 254 19.90 0.42 -6.51
N GLY A 255 20.08 -0.01 -7.76
CA GLY A 255 20.64 -1.32 -8.08
C GLY A 255 19.67 -2.49 -7.95
N SER A 256 18.41 -2.25 -7.58
CA SER A 256 17.37 -3.30 -7.51
C SER A 256 16.91 -3.76 -8.90
N ALA A 257 16.27 -4.93 -8.98
CA ALA A 257 15.76 -5.43 -10.26
C ALA A 257 14.59 -4.59 -10.83
N ARG A 258 14.12 -3.56 -10.11
CA ARG A 258 13.18 -2.55 -10.63
C ARG A 258 13.80 -1.55 -11.60
N GLU A 259 15.12 -1.40 -11.61
CA GLU A 259 15.83 -0.44 -12.46
C GLU A 259 15.86 -0.88 -13.94
N LEU A 260 15.77 -2.18 -14.20
CA LEU A 260 15.85 -2.79 -15.52
C LEU A 260 14.48 -3.34 -15.95
N GLN A 261 13.66 -2.52 -16.61
CA GLN A 261 12.34 -2.95 -17.11
C GLN A 261 12.23 -2.82 -18.64
N ALA A 262 11.57 -3.80 -19.26
CA ALA A 262 11.29 -3.80 -20.69
C ALA A 262 10.21 -2.77 -21.05
N ALA A 263 10.33 -2.16 -22.24
CA ALA A 263 9.41 -1.11 -22.71
C ALA A 263 7.94 -1.56 -22.82
N SER A 264 7.69 -2.87 -23.02
CA SER A 264 6.33 -3.44 -23.06
C SER A 264 5.58 -3.31 -21.73
N ALA A 265 6.28 -3.26 -20.60
CA ALA A 265 5.69 -3.12 -19.27
C ALA A 265 4.96 -1.78 -19.09
N HIS A 266 5.25 -0.77 -19.92
CA HIS A 266 4.64 0.56 -19.84
C HIS A 266 3.18 0.61 -20.29
N TRP A 267 2.70 -0.43 -20.98
CA TRP A 267 1.34 -0.52 -21.54
C TRP A 267 0.37 -1.34 -20.69
N GLN A 268 0.87 -2.01 -19.66
CA GLN A 268 0.07 -2.85 -18.76
C GLN A 268 -0.87 -2.01 -17.90
N TRP A 269 -2.08 -2.50 -17.66
CA TRP A 269 -3.06 -1.94 -16.72
C TRP A 269 -3.26 -0.41 -16.85
N ARG A 270 -3.51 0.05 -18.08
CA ARG A 270 -4.04 1.38 -18.37
C ARG A 270 -5.55 1.33 -18.60
N VAL A 271 -6.28 2.39 -18.26
CA VAL A 271 -7.73 2.46 -18.50
C VAL A 271 -8.00 2.58 -20.01
N PRO A 272 -8.66 1.59 -20.66
CA PRO A 272 -9.01 1.71 -22.06
C PRO A 272 -10.13 2.74 -22.25
N ALA A 273 -10.08 3.55 -23.31
CA ALA A 273 -11.17 4.49 -23.62
C ALA A 273 -12.52 3.78 -23.82
N ALA A 274 -12.48 2.56 -24.36
CA ALA A 274 -13.67 1.72 -24.53
C ALA A 274 -14.30 1.27 -23.20
N ALA A 275 -13.59 1.38 -22.07
CA ALA A 275 -14.09 1.02 -20.74
C ALA A 275 -14.95 2.12 -20.10
N LEU A 276 -14.93 3.37 -20.61
CA LEU A 276 -15.60 4.51 -19.99
C LEU A 276 -17.12 4.33 -19.74
N PRO A 277 -17.90 3.61 -20.56
CA PRO A 277 -19.30 3.30 -20.22
C PRO A 277 -19.46 2.51 -18.91
N GLY A 278 -18.38 1.86 -18.44
CA GLY A 278 -18.26 1.22 -17.13
C GLY A 278 -18.54 2.14 -15.94
N PHE A 279 -18.40 3.46 -16.10
CA PHE A 279 -18.85 4.42 -15.08
C PHE A 279 -20.36 4.33 -14.79
N ILE A 280 -21.16 4.02 -15.80
CA ILE A 280 -22.62 3.91 -15.67
C ILE A 280 -23.03 2.47 -15.36
N LEU A 281 -22.45 1.49 -16.06
CA LEU A 281 -22.71 0.06 -15.86
C LEU A 281 -21.39 -0.69 -15.64
N PRO A 282 -20.98 -0.99 -14.40
CA PRO A 282 -19.69 -1.61 -14.10
C PRO A 282 -19.46 -3.01 -14.70
N CYS A 283 -20.52 -3.70 -15.13
CA CYS A 283 -20.42 -4.97 -15.88
C CYS A 283 -19.91 -4.80 -17.32
N TRP A 284 -19.74 -3.56 -17.80
CA TRP A 284 -19.21 -3.28 -19.13
C TRP A 284 -17.80 -3.87 -19.31
N THR A 285 -17.69 -4.87 -20.16
CA THR A 285 -16.50 -5.70 -20.35
C THR A 285 -15.80 -5.34 -21.65
N VAL A 286 -14.52 -5.00 -21.55
CA VAL A 286 -13.62 -4.74 -22.70
C VAL A 286 -12.27 -5.41 -22.48
N LYS A 287 -11.40 -5.38 -23.48
CA LYS A 287 -10.06 -5.95 -23.35
C LYS A 287 -9.12 -4.99 -22.60
N TRP A 288 -8.50 -5.49 -21.52
CA TRP A 288 -7.44 -4.81 -20.78
C TRP A 288 -6.12 -5.54 -20.99
N THR A 289 -5.01 -4.81 -20.89
CA THR A 289 -3.67 -5.39 -20.92
C THR A 289 -3.27 -5.80 -19.51
N ASP A 290 -3.12 -7.11 -19.28
CA ASP A 290 -2.80 -7.67 -17.96
C ASP A 290 -1.34 -7.45 -17.54
N PHE A 291 -0.94 -8.04 -16.41
CA PHE A 291 0.42 -7.98 -15.86
C PHE A 291 1.49 -8.64 -16.74
N PHE A 292 1.07 -9.44 -17.73
CA PHE A 292 1.92 -10.16 -18.68
C PHE A 292 1.80 -9.58 -20.09
N THR A 293 1.19 -8.40 -20.26
CA THR A 293 0.99 -7.73 -21.54
C THR A 293 0.00 -8.45 -22.48
N ARG A 294 -0.85 -9.32 -21.94
CA ARG A 294 -1.89 -10.04 -22.69
C ARG A 294 -3.21 -9.27 -22.64
N LEU A 295 -3.94 -9.29 -23.75
CA LEU A 295 -5.27 -8.69 -23.82
C LEU A 295 -6.33 -9.66 -23.27
N ILE A 296 -6.86 -9.37 -22.09
CA ILE A 296 -7.88 -10.20 -21.43
C ILE A 296 -9.22 -9.45 -21.36
N PRO A 297 -10.37 -10.11 -21.57
CA PRO A 297 -11.67 -9.53 -21.25
C PRO A 297 -11.75 -9.23 -19.76
N HIS A 298 -12.06 -7.98 -19.42
CA HIS A 298 -12.13 -7.50 -18.04
C HIS A 298 -13.32 -6.54 -17.87
N PRO A 299 -14.24 -6.81 -16.92
CA PRO A 299 -15.30 -5.86 -16.56
C PRO A 299 -14.70 -4.59 -15.96
N ALA A 300 -15.22 -3.43 -16.33
CA ALA A 300 -14.73 -2.12 -15.88
C ALA A 300 -15.14 -1.76 -14.44
N THR A 301 -15.05 -2.73 -13.52
CA THR A 301 -15.44 -2.55 -12.11
C THR A 301 -14.65 -1.47 -11.38
N GLU A 302 -13.42 -1.21 -11.80
CA GLU A 302 -12.56 -0.15 -11.24
C GLU A 302 -13.15 1.25 -11.45
N LEU A 303 -14.06 1.42 -12.42
CA LEU A 303 -14.79 2.65 -12.71
C LEU A 303 -16.12 2.75 -11.93
N ALA A 304 -16.47 1.75 -11.11
CA ALA A 304 -17.69 1.77 -10.33
C ALA A 304 -17.71 2.96 -9.36
N CYS A 305 -18.82 3.71 -9.42
CA CYS A 305 -19.21 4.90 -8.66
C CYS A 305 -19.89 5.94 -9.56
N GLY A 306 -19.79 5.80 -10.89
CA GLY A 306 -20.14 6.87 -11.83
C GLY A 306 -21.62 7.16 -12.04
N LEU A 307 -22.56 6.27 -11.66
CA LEU A 307 -24.00 6.47 -11.89
C LEU A 307 -24.51 7.83 -11.39
N VAL A 308 -24.25 8.21 -10.14
CA VAL A 308 -24.67 9.51 -9.61
C VAL A 308 -23.73 10.64 -10.05
N PRO A 309 -22.38 10.52 -9.91
CA PRO A 309 -21.47 11.61 -10.23
C PRO A 309 -21.48 12.05 -11.70
N ILE A 310 -21.47 11.11 -12.65
CA ILE A 310 -21.45 11.42 -14.09
C ILE A 310 -22.78 12.04 -14.49
N SER A 311 -23.91 11.48 -14.04
CA SER A 311 -25.24 12.02 -14.34
C SER A 311 -25.43 13.42 -13.76
N ALA A 312 -24.99 13.66 -12.52
CA ALA A 312 -25.02 14.98 -11.90
C ALA A 312 -24.19 16.01 -12.67
N LEU A 313 -22.97 15.63 -13.06
CA LEU A 313 -22.06 16.52 -13.79
C LEU A 313 -22.60 16.86 -15.18
N ILE A 314 -23.09 15.86 -15.94
CA ILE A 314 -23.69 16.06 -17.26
C ILE A 314 -24.95 16.92 -17.15
N ALA A 315 -25.86 16.62 -16.21
CA ALA A 315 -27.06 17.44 -15.98
C ALA A 315 -26.70 18.88 -15.63
N GLY A 316 -25.66 19.09 -14.80
CA GLY A 316 -25.15 20.39 -14.43
C GLY A 316 -24.59 21.17 -15.62
N LEU A 317 -23.82 20.51 -16.48
CA LEU A 317 -23.26 21.10 -17.70
C LEU A 317 -24.37 21.46 -18.71
N ILE A 318 -25.37 20.59 -18.91
CA ILE A 318 -26.50 20.87 -19.82
C ILE A 318 -27.36 22.02 -19.26
N GLY A 319 -27.72 21.97 -17.98
CA GLY A 319 -28.64 22.92 -17.36
C GLY A 319 -28.02 24.29 -17.06
N ARG A 320 -26.73 24.32 -16.68
CA ARG A 320 -26.03 25.50 -16.10
C ARG A 320 -24.56 25.63 -16.51
N SER A 321 -24.16 25.18 -17.71
CA SER A 321 -22.78 25.20 -18.22
C SER A 321 -21.94 26.41 -17.78
N ARG A 322 -22.37 27.63 -18.12
CA ARG A 322 -21.62 28.86 -17.83
C ARG A 322 -21.34 29.06 -16.34
N LYS A 323 -22.34 28.81 -15.49
CA LYS A 323 -22.20 28.98 -14.03
C LYS A 323 -21.28 27.91 -13.45
N LEU A 324 -21.55 26.64 -13.80
CA LEU A 324 -20.80 25.50 -13.29
C LEU A 324 -19.32 25.56 -13.69
N VAL A 325 -19.05 25.81 -14.98
CA VAL A 325 -17.67 25.94 -15.49
C VAL A 325 -16.96 27.12 -14.82
N ARG A 326 -17.64 28.25 -14.63
CA ARG A 326 -17.03 29.41 -13.95
C ARG A 326 -16.66 29.09 -12.50
N GLU A 327 -17.52 28.38 -11.78
CA GLU A 327 -17.33 28.04 -10.36
C GLU A 327 -16.30 26.94 -10.15
N MET A 328 -16.15 26.01 -11.11
CA MET A 328 -15.37 24.78 -10.93
C MET A 328 -14.32 24.51 -12.02
N LYS A 329 -13.97 25.49 -12.85
CA LYS A 329 -13.01 25.28 -13.96
C LYS A 329 -11.73 24.57 -13.52
N TRP A 330 -11.23 24.85 -12.32
CA TRP A 330 -10.01 24.24 -11.80
C TRP A 330 -10.22 22.76 -11.49
N GLU A 331 -11.31 22.40 -10.86
CA GLU A 331 -11.66 21.01 -10.56
C GLU A 331 -11.95 20.22 -11.85
N LEU A 332 -12.60 20.83 -12.85
CA LEU A 332 -12.88 20.19 -14.14
C LEU A 332 -11.60 19.92 -14.95
N ILE A 333 -10.65 20.85 -14.97
CA ILE A 333 -9.37 20.62 -15.66
C ILE A 333 -8.56 19.55 -14.92
N LEU A 334 -8.52 19.58 -13.58
CA LEU A 334 -7.85 18.54 -12.80
C LEU A 334 -8.47 17.16 -13.07
N LEU A 335 -9.80 17.07 -13.12
CA LEU A 335 -10.53 15.84 -13.46
C LEU A 335 -10.11 15.29 -14.82
N ALA A 336 -10.03 16.15 -15.84
CA ALA A 336 -9.60 15.78 -17.18
C ALA A 336 -8.12 15.33 -17.21
N VAL A 337 -7.23 16.06 -16.54
CA VAL A 337 -5.81 15.71 -16.45
C VAL A 337 -5.63 14.34 -15.81
N VAL A 338 -6.29 14.08 -14.67
CA VAL A 338 -6.16 12.80 -13.96
C VAL A 338 -6.77 11.64 -14.76
N LEU A 339 -7.86 11.87 -15.50
CA LEU A 339 -8.40 10.87 -16.42
C LEU A 339 -7.41 10.52 -17.53
N LEU A 340 -6.78 11.53 -18.13
CA LEU A 340 -5.75 11.30 -19.16
C LEU A 340 -4.56 10.52 -18.57
N LEU A 341 -4.10 10.89 -17.38
CA LEU A 341 -3.03 10.15 -16.69
C LEU A 341 -3.40 8.69 -16.42
N ALA A 342 -4.68 8.38 -16.18
CA ALA A 342 -5.16 7.00 -16.01
C ALA A 342 -5.18 6.17 -17.30
N MET A 343 -5.20 6.83 -18.47
CA MET A 343 -5.32 6.20 -19.79
C MET A 343 -3.98 6.13 -20.55
N LEU A 344 -3.01 6.97 -20.18
CA LEU A 344 -1.70 7.04 -20.81
C LEU A 344 -0.76 5.93 -20.29
N PRO A 345 0.19 5.45 -21.13
CA PRO A 345 1.26 4.58 -20.67
C PRO A 345 2.18 5.35 -19.72
N THR A 346 2.81 4.62 -18.81
CA THR A 346 3.66 5.20 -17.75
C THR A 346 4.91 4.36 -17.55
N THR A 347 6.00 4.98 -17.08
CA THR A 347 7.33 4.36 -17.06
C THR A 347 7.87 4.06 -15.66
N GLY A 348 8.76 3.07 -15.59
CA GLY A 348 9.46 2.67 -14.37
C GLY A 348 8.55 2.25 -13.22
N VAL A 349 8.85 2.75 -12.03
CA VAL A 349 8.12 2.44 -10.79
C VAL A 349 6.65 2.91 -10.79
N PHE A 350 6.31 3.83 -11.70
CA PHE A 350 4.97 4.36 -11.88
C PHE A 350 4.23 3.67 -13.02
N ARG A 351 4.44 2.37 -13.27
CA ARG A 351 3.62 1.59 -14.19
C ARG A 351 2.24 1.27 -13.61
N TRP A 352 1.30 0.97 -14.52
CA TRP A 352 -0.13 0.70 -14.27
C TRP A 352 -0.93 1.97 -13.96
N SER A 353 -1.16 2.77 -15.00
CA SER A 353 -1.79 4.09 -14.88
C SER A 353 -3.22 4.05 -14.32
N PHE A 354 -3.93 2.93 -14.38
CA PHE A 354 -5.24 2.83 -13.74
C PHE A 354 -5.22 3.14 -12.23
N ARG A 355 -4.04 3.08 -11.58
CA ARG A 355 -3.81 3.54 -10.21
C ARG A 355 -4.16 5.01 -9.96
N TRP A 356 -4.34 5.83 -11.01
CA TRP A 356 -4.85 7.20 -10.90
C TRP A 356 -6.35 7.28 -10.58
N LEU A 357 -7.10 6.19 -10.75
CA LEU A 357 -8.55 6.15 -10.60
C LEU A 357 -9.08 6.59 -9.22
N PRO A 358 -8.46 6.26 -8.07
CA PRO A 358 -8.94 6.75 -6.77
C PRO A 358 -8.99 8.27 -6.71
N PHE A 359 -7.94 8.92 -7.22
CA PHE A 359 -7.90 10.38 -7.23
C PHE A 359 -8.92 10.96 -8.21
N PHE A 360 -9.09 10.33 -9.38
CA PHE A 360 -10.15 10.67 -10.32
C PHE A 360 -11.53 10.62 -9.67
N HIS A 361 -11.86 9.54 -8.96
CA HIS A 361 -13.17 9.37 -8.29
C HIS A 361 -13.40 10.42 -7.20
N LEU A 362 -12.38 10.76 -6.41
CA LEU A 362 -12.47 11.83 -5.42
C LEU A 362 -12.78 13.18 -6.06
N ILE A 363 -12.06 13.56 -7.12
CA ILE A 363 -12.29 14.81 -7.85
C ILE A 363 -13.68 14.80 -8.50
N LEU A 364 -14.07 13.67 -9.10
CA LEU A 364 -15.38 13.49 -9.72
C LEU A 364 -16.51 13.67 -8.70
N ALA A 365 -16.34 13.14 -7.48
CA ALA A 365 -17.31 13.28 -6.40
C ALA A 365 -17.50 14.74 -5.97
N ILE A 366 -16.40 15.48 -5.80
CA ILE A 366 -16.43 16.91 -5.50
C ILE A 366 -17.13 17.67 -6.63
N CYS A 367 -16.81 17.31 -7.88
CA CYS A 367 -17.42 17.95 -9.04
C CYS A 367 -18.94 17.72 -9.10
N ALA A 368 -19.36 16.48 -8.87
CA ALA A 368 -20.76 16.11 -8.83
C ALA A 368 -21.51 16.77 -7.67
N ALA A 369 -20.90 16.87 -6.49
CA ALA A 369 -21.51 17.52 -5.33
C ALA A 369 -21.82 19.00 -5.61
N GLU A 370 -20.89 19.72 -6.23
CA GLU A 370 -21.09 21.12 -6.63
C GLU A 370 -22.15 21.26 -7.73
N ALA A 371 -22.17 20.34 -8.71
CA ALA A 371 -23.22 20.30 -9.73
C ALA A 371 -24.61 20.08 -9.11
N LEU A 372 -24.73 19.13 -8.18
CA LEU A 372 -25.98 18.86 -7.44
C LEU A 372 -26.41 20.06 -6.59
N GLN A 373 -25.47 20.72 -5.91
CA GLN A 373 -25.76 21.92 -5.12
C GLN A 373 -26.26 23.07 -6.01
N THR A 374 -25.57 23.31 -7.13
CA THR A 374 -25.91 24.37 -8.08
C THR A 374 -27.29 24.16 -8.72
N LEU A 375 -27.62 22.92 -9.09
CA LEU A 375 -28.92 22.57 -9.65
C LEU A 375 -30.05 22.68 -8.61
N ARG A 376 -29.79 22.33 -7.33
CA ARG A 376 -30.78 22.45 -6.25
C ARG A 376 -31.08 23.91 -5.88
N GLY A 377 -30.06 24.77 -5.86
CA GLY A 377 -30.22 26.20 -5.58
C GLY A 377 -30.97 26.98 -6.68
N ALA A 378 -31.24 26.37 -7.83
CA ALA A 378 -31.79 27.04 -9.00
C ALA A 378 -33.32 27.07 -9.09
N GLY A 379 -34.07 26.22 -8.38
CA GLY A 379 -35.53 26.16 -8.52
C GLY A 379 -36.01 26.00 -9.98
N SER A 380 -37.19 26.55 -10.31
CA SER A 380 -37.83 26.52 -11.64
C SER A 380 -37.11 27.29 -12.76
N SER A 381 -35.97 27.94 -12.46
CA SER A 381 -35.23 28.77 -13.43
C SER A 381 -34.25 27.99 -14.32
N LEU A 382 -34.43 26.67 -14.46
CA LEU A 382 -33.63 25.86 -15.38
C LEU A 382 -33.92 26.26 -16.84
N ARG A 383 -32.86 26.30 -17.66
CA ARG A 383 -32.96 26.61 -19.10
C ARG A 383 -33.84 25.62 -19.87
N TRP A 384 -33.97 24.39 -19.34
CA TRP A 384 -34.84 23.31 -19.81
C TRP A 384 -35.50 22.61 -18.60
N PRO A 385 -36.67 23.09 -18.13
CA PRO A 385 -37.26 22.66 -16.85
C PRO A 385 -37.70 21.18 -16.77
N GLY A 386 -37.67 20.43 -17.87
CA GLY A 386 -38.13 19.02 -17.93
C GLY A 386 -37.13 17.97 -18.42
N LEU A 387 -35.98 18.34 -19.01
CA LEU A 387 -35.08 17.38 -19.69
C LEU A 387 -33.72 17.14 -19.03
N ALA A 388 -33.29 17.97 -18.07
CA ALA A 388 -31.91 17.98 -17.56
C ALA A 388 -31.82 17.93 -16.03
N THR A 389 -32.64 17.09 -15.38
CA THR A 389 -32.40 16.76 -13.97
C THR A 389 -31.33 15.66 -13.86
N PRO A 390 -30.57 15.59 -12.76
CA PRO A 390 -29.62 14.50 -12.52
C PRO A 390 -30.27 13.12 -12.66
N ALA A 391 -31.48 12.95 -12.15
CA ALA A 391 -32.21 11.69 -12.20
C ALA A 391 -32.68 11.31 -13.62
N THR A 392 -33.20 12.26 -14.41
CA THR A 392 -33.52 12.02 -15.83
C THR A 392 -32.28 11.65 -16.63
N THR A 393 -31.17 12.34 -16.38
CA THR A 393 -29.89 12.05 -17.03
C THR A 393 -29.37 10.67 -16.63
N ALA A 394 -29.50 10.27 -15.36
CA ALA A 394 -29.14 8.92 -14.92
C ALA A 394 -29.96 7.84 -15.62
N PHE A 395 -31.29 7.99 -15.66
CA PHE A 395 -32.16 7.04 -16.34
C PHE A 395 -31.83 6.92 -17.84
N ALA A 396 -31.68 8.05 -18.54
CA ALA A 396 -31.30 8.07 -19.95
C ALA A 396 -29.93 7.43 -20.20
N LEU A 397 -28.93 7.70 -19.36
CA LEU A 397 -27.60 7.13 -19.49
C LEU A 397 -27.59 5.62 -19.25
N VAL A 398 -28.32 5.11 -18.25
CA VAL A 398 -28.41 3.67 -18.00
C VAL A 398 -29.08 2.96 -19.18
N VAL A 399 -30.21 3.48 -19.67
CA VAL A 399 -30.91 2.91 -20.84
C VAL A 399 -30.01 2.91 -22.08
N LEU A 400 -29.38 4.05 -22.39
CA LEU A 400 -28.49 4.16 -23.54
C LEU A 400 -27.29 3.22 -23.41
N THR A 401 -26.68 3.13 -22.23
CA THR A 401 -25.54 2.23 -21.98
C THR A 401 -25.97 0.79 -22.10
N ALA A 402 -27.14 0.40 -21.58
CA ALA A 402 -27.69 -0.96 -21.68
C ALA A 402 -27.96 -1.37 -23.14
N ILE A 403 -28.61 -0.51 -23.93
CA ILE A 403 -28.85 -0.75 -25.36
C ILE A 403 -27.52 -0.92 -26.10
N THR A 404 -26.59 0.00 -25.84
CA THR A 404 -25.26 0.02 -26.48
C THR A 404 -24.46 -1.23 -26.09
N MET A 405 -24.55 -1.66 -24.83
CA MET A 405 -23.94 -2.88 -24.32
C MET A 405 -24.50 -4.14 -25.00
N SER A 406 -25.81 -4.16 -25.25
CA SER A 406 -26.47 -5.24 -25.98
C SER A 406 -26.04 -5.27 -27.46
N ILE A 407 -25.93 -4.12 -28.13
CA ILE A 407 -25.52 -4.01 -29.53
C ILE A 407 -24.07 -4.48 -29.71
N PHE A 408 -23.15 -3.98 -28.87
CA PHE A 408 -21.72 -4.31 -28.96
C PHE A 408 -21.33 -5.60 -28.22
N ARG A 409 -22.29 -6.29 -27.59
CA ARG A 409 -22.09 -7.52 -26.81
C ARG A 409 -21.01 -7.39 -25.73
N THR A 410 -20.97 -6.25 -25.04
CA THR A 410 -19.98 -5.92 -24.00
C THR A 410 -20.46 -6.24 -22.59
N GLY A 411 -21.58 -6.93 -22.40
CA GLY A 411 -22.17 -7.14 -21.06
C GLY A 411 -21.46 -8.14 -20.15
N GLY A 412 -20.69 -9.08 -20.70
CA GLY A 412 -20.08 -10.15 -19.91
C GLY A 412 -21.10 -11.01 -19.14
N SER A 413 -20.61 -11.79 -18.17
CA SER A 413 -21.44 -12.75 -17.41
C SER A 413 -22.38 -12.10 -16.38
N TYR A 414 -22.10 -10.85 -15.98
CA TYR A 414 -22.83 -10.15 -14.92
C TYR A 414 -23.86 -9.13 -15.45
N ALA A 415 -24.01 -9.04 -16.78
CA ALA A 415 -24.84 -8.02 -17.45
C ALA A 415 -26.29 -8.02 -16.96
N PHE A 416 -26.89 -9.21 -16.87
CA PHE A 416 -28.33 -9.34 -16.67
C PHE A 416 -28.80 -8.77 -15.32
N PRO A 417 -28.36 -9.28 -14.15
CA PRO A 417 -28.87 -8.76 -12.88
C PRO A 417 -28.52 -7.28 -12.70
N LEU A 418 -27.30 -6.86 -13.06
CA LEU A 418 -26.85 -5.49 -12.83
C LEU A 418 -27.56 -4.45 -13.69
N THR A 419 -27.84 -4.75 -14.95
CA THR A 419 -28.54 -3.80 -15.83
C THR A 419 -29.94 -3.50 -15.30
N TRP A 420 -30.67 -4.54 -14.90
CA TRP A 420 -32.02 -4.38 -14.34
C TRP A 420 -32.02 -3.65 -12.99
N ILE A 421 -31.07 -3.97 -12.11
CA ILE A 421 -30.92 -3.27 -10.83
C ILE A 421 -30.59 -1.80 -11.05
N PHE A 422 -29.65 -1.47 -11.93
CA PHE A 422 -29.28 -0.07 -12.22
C PHE A 422 -30.42 0.70 -12.91
N LEU A 423 -31.19 0.05 -13.78
CA LEU A 423 -32.42 0.62 -14.34
C LEU A 423 -33.44 0.92 -13.23
N GLY A 424 -33.64 -0.03 -12.31
CA GLY A 424 -34.50 0.13 -11.13
C GLY A 424 -34.05 1.27 -10.21
N LEU A 425 -32.76 1.37 -9.91
CA LEU A 425 -32.19 2.46 -9.11
C LEU A 425 -32.33 3.82 -9.80
N ALA A 426 -32.09 3.90 -11.12
CA ALA A 426 -32.26 5.12 -11.88
C ALA A 426 -33.73 5.55 -11.96
N ALA A 427 -34.65 4.60 -12.14
CA ALA A 427 -36.09 4.84 -12.11
C ALA A 427 -36.53 5.31 -10.71
N LEU A 428 -36.07 4.64 -9.65
CA LEU A 428 -36.36 5.03 -8.27
C LEU A 428 -35.86 6.45 -7.98
N TRP A 429 -34.66 6.80 -8.43
CA TRP A 429 -34.16 8.17 -8.31
C TRP A 429 -35.08 9.15 -9.05
N TYR A 430 -35.44 8.86 -10.29
CA TYR A 430 -36.35 9.70 -11.09
C TYR A 430 -37.69 9.96 -10.39
N PHE A 431 -38.36 8.90 -9.92
CA PHE A 431 -39.62 9.03 -9.19
C PHE A 431 -39.45 9.74 -7.85
N SER A 432 -38.35 9.48 -7.12
CA SER A 432 -38.10 10.15 -5.84
C SER A 432 -37.91 11.66 -5.98
N GLU A 433 -37.35 12.15 -7.11
CA GLU A 433 -37.27 13.59 -7.37
C GLU A 433 -38.65 14.23 -7.56
N TYR A 434 -39.62 13.47 -8.07
CA TYR A 434 -41.00 13.91 -8.20
C TYR A 434 -41.74 13.87 -6.86
N PHE A 435 -41.72 12.73 -6.16
CA PHE A 435 -42.47 12.54 -4.91
C PHE A 435 -41.89 13.29 -3.71
N LEU A 436 -40.56 13.39 -3.59
CA LEU A 436 -39.88 14.07 -2.49
C LEU A 436 -39.59 15.54 -2.80
N ARG A 437 -40.17 16.12 -3.85
CA ARG A 437 -39.84 17.46 -4.35
C ARG A 437 -39.85 18.54 -3.26
N ASN A 438 -40.79 18.46 -2.32
CA ASN A 438 -40.99 19.42 -1.23
C ASN A 438 -40.44 18.93 0.13
N SER A 439 -39.75 17.80 0.15
CA SER A 439 -39.26 17.17 1.37
C SER A 439 -37.76 17.40 1.58
N GLY A 440 -37.35 17.57 2.84
CA GLY A 440 -35.93 17.58 3.23
C GLY A 440 -35.20 16.29 2.87
N PHE A 441 -35.93 15.18 2.66
CA PHE A 441 -35.37 13.89 2.24
C PHE A 441 -34.84 13.87 0.80
N ARG A 442 -35.24 14.82 -0.07
CA ARG A 442 -34.67 14.95 -1.42
C ARG A 442 -33.15 15.11 -1.39
N GLY A 443 -32.63 15.71 -0.31
CA GLY A 443 -31.20 15.87 -0.07
C GLY A 443 -30.42 14.55 -0.09
N TRP A 444 -31.05 13.48 0.42
CA TRP A 444 -30.47 12.17 0.70
C TRP A 444 -30.55 11.18 -0.47
N THR A 445 -31.28 11.49 -1.54
CA THR A 445 -31.37 10.58 -2.69
C THR A 445 -30.01 10.28 -3.32
N PRO A 446 -29.13 11.26 -3.64
CA PRO A 446 -27.83 10.97 -4.24
C PRO A 446 -26.94 10.00 -3.42
N PRO A 447 -26.68 10.24 -2.10
CA PRO A 447 -25.89 9.28 -1.33
C PRO A 447 -26.57 7.91 -1.21
N ALA A 448 -27.90 7.81 -1.12
CA ALA A 448 -28.60 6.53 -1.07
C ALA A 448 -28.44 5.74 -2.37
N ILE A 449 -28.64 6.37 -3.53
CA ILE A 449 -28.46 5.72 -4.84
C ILE A 449 -27.01 5.30 -5.04
N THR A 450 -26.04 6.13 -4.64
CA THR A 450 -24.61 5.75 -4.66
C THR A 450 -24.33 4.53 -3.79
N PHE A 451 -24.84 4.50 -2.55
CA PHE A 451 -24.69 3.37 -1.64
C PHE A 451 -25.22 2.07 -2.26
N PHE A 452 -26.47 2.07 -2.75
CA PHE A 452 -27.08 0.87 -3.32
C PHE A 452 -26.46 0.44 -4.65
N ALA A 453 -26.06 1.40 -5.52
CA ALA A 453 -25.37 1.08 -6.77
C ALA A 453 -24.02 0.39 -6.52
N LEU A 454 -23.25 0.86 -5.54
CA LEU A 454 -21.98 0.24 -5.17
C LEU A 454 -22.19 -1.11 -4.48
N LEU A 455 -23.12 -1.18 -3.54
CA LEU A 455 -23.41 -2.43 -2.83
C LEU A 455 -23.80 -3.53 -3.82
N THR A 456 -24.75 -3.24 -4.71
CA THR A 456 -25.19 -4.21 -5.72
C THR A 456 -24.08 -4.55 -6.72
N THR A 457 -23.20 -3.61 -7.06
CA THR A 457 -22.02 -3.90 -7.89
C THR A 457 -21.14 -4.98 -7.25
N TYR A 458 -20.80 -4.85 -5.97
CA TYR A 458 -19.90 -5.79 -5.29
C TYR A 458 -20.58 -7.09 -4.84
N LEU A 459 -21.91 -7.10 -4.70
CA LEU A 459 -22.67 -8.33 -4.47
C LEU A 459 -22.84 -9.14 -5.76
N CYS A 460 -22.89 -8.49 -6.94
CA CYS A 460 -23.07 -9.18 -8.21
C CYS A 460 -21.76 -9.51 -8.92
N ILE A 461 -20.76 -8.63 -8.86
CA ILE A 461 -19.43 -8.85 -9.45
C ILE A 461 -18.45 -9.10 -8.31
N PRO A 462 -17.77 -10.26 -8.28
CA PRO A 462 -16.74 -10.52 -7.29
C PRO A 462 -15.68 -9.41 -7.32
N PRO A 463 -15.38 -8.76 -6.17
CA PRO A 463 -14.27 -7.83 -6.10
C PRO A 463 -12.95 -8.54 -6.46
N ASN A 464 -12.09 -7.84 -7.20
CA ASN A 464 -10.76 -8.33 -7.59
C ASN A 464 -10.75 -9.56 -8.53
N CYS A 465 -11.67 -9.63 -9.49
CA CYS A 465 -11.64 -10.62 -10.57
C CYS A 465 -10.29 -10.60 -11.31
N GLY A 466 -9.44 -11.61 -11.10
CA GLY A 466 -8.22 -11.80 -11.87
C GLY A 466 -6.98 -12.13 -11.03
N VAL A 467 -6.96 -11.77 -9.75
CA VAL A 467 -5.86 -12.12 -8.84
C VAL A 467 -6.06 -13.52 -8.23
N PRO A 468 -4.98 -14.21 -7.84
CA PRO A 468 -5.10 -15.50 -7.15
C PRO A 468 -5.61 -15.33 -5.70
N LYS A 469 -6.33 -16.35 -5.24
CA LYS A 469 -6.65 -16.54 -3.81
C LYS A 469 -5.95 -17.79 -3.32
N TYR A 470 -5.47 -17.80 -2.09
CA TYR A 470 -4.72 -18.93 -1.53
C TYR A 470 -5.46 -19.54 -0.35
N ASN A 471 -5.61 -20.87 -0.30
CA ASN A 471 -6.10 -21.51 0.92
C ASN A 471 -4.96 -21.66 1.93
N LEU A 472 -4.62 -20.57 2.63
CA LEU A 472 -3.54 -20.57 3.62
C LEU A 472 -4.01 -21.17 4.96
N SER A 473 -3.25 -22.11 5.50
CA SER A 473 -3.55 -22.72 6.80
C SER A 473 -3.35 -21.75 7.97
N GLN A 474 -4.27 -21.72 8.93
CA GLN A 474 -4.08 -20.97 10.20
C GLN A 474 -2.89 -21.49 11.02
N GLU A 475 -2.45 -22.72 10.75
CA GLU A 475 -1.25 -23.31 11.35
C GLU A 475 0.06 -22.61 10.93
N LEU A 476 0.00 -21.67 9.99
CA LEU A 476 1.13 -20.81 9.63
C LEU A 476 1.70 -20.02 10.81
N ILE A 477 0.94 -19.81 11.90
CA ILE A 477 1.45 -19.19 13.12
C ILE A 477 2.42 -20.09 13.89
N ARG A 478 2.41 -21.40 13.64
CA ARG A 478 3.29 -22.37 14.29
C ARG A 478 4.56 -22.56 13.47
N SER A 479 5.69 -22.67 14.16
CA SER A 479 6.98 -22.98 13.53
C SER A 479 7.04 -24.44 13.06
N SER A 480 6.47 -25.36 13.85
CA SER A 480 6.39 -26.79 13.53
C SER A 480 5.66 -27.03 12.20
N PRO A 481 6.17 -27.93 11.33
CA PRO A 481 7.25 -28.89 11.58
C PRO A 481 8.65 -28.35 11.23
N LEU A 482 8.80 -27.05 10.96
CA LEU A 482 10.08 -26.40 10.67
C LEU A 482 10.78 -25.94 11.97
N ASP A 483 12.12 -25.96 11.97
CA ASP A 483 12.96 -25.55 13.11
C ASP A 483 13.34 -24.06 12.96
N PRO A 484 12.86 -23.16 13.84
CA PRO A 484 13.15 -21.72 13.75
C PRO A 484 14.64 -21.37 13.90
N ARG A 485 15.47 -22.30 14.38
CA ARG A 485 16.93 -22.11 14.48
C ARG A 485 17.64 -22.29 13.14
N ARG A 486 16.98 -22.86 12.13
CA ARG A 486 17.54 -23.10 10.80
C ARG A 486 17.24 -21.95 9.84
N LEU A 487 18.06 -21.78 8.81
CA LEU A 487 17.79 -20.92 7.66
C LEU A 487 17.33 -21.81 6.51
N TYR A 488 16.12 -21.55 6.03
CA TYR A 488 15.50 -22.34 4.97
C TYR A 488 15.65 -21.69 3.60
N LEU A 489 15.77 -22.55 2.59
CA LEU A 489 15.52 -22.24 1.19
C LEU A 489 14.34 -23.09 0.72
N SER A 490 13.30 -22.45 0.20
CA SER A 490 12.12 -23.12 -0.37
C SER A 490 12.18 -23.08 -1.90
N ILE A 491 12.05 -24.24 -2.54
CA ILE A 491 11.96 -24.36 -3.99
C ILE A 491 10.52 -24.76 -4.34
N TYR A 492 9.78 -23.84 -4.95
CA TYR A 492 8.40 -24.02 -5.37
C TYR A 492 8.13 -23.32 -6.72
N PRO A 493 7.21 -23.84 -7.55
CA PRO A 493 6.80 -23.18 -8.80
C PRO A 493 6.01 -21.90 -8.52
N TRP A 494 5.86 -21.03 -9.52
CA TRP A 494 5.10 -19.78 -9.42
C TRP A 494 3.77 -19.94 -8.68
N ALA A 495 3.67 -19.26 -7.53
CA ALA A 495 2.56 -19.41 -6.59
C ALA A 495 1.23 -19.00 -7.22
N GLU A 496 1.22 -17.88 -7.96
CA GLU A 496 0.04 -17.30 -8.62
C GLU A 496 -0.65 -18.23 -9.64
N PHE A 497 0.06 -19.27 -10.12
CA PHE A 497 -0.48 -20.25 -11.05
C PHE A 497 -0.72 -21.62 -10.40
N THR A 498 0.12 -22.02 -9.46
CA THR A 498 0.13 -23.39 -8.91
C THR A 498 -0.72 -23.50 -7.66
N TYR A 499 -0.73 -22.47 -6.82
CA TYR A 499 -1.24 -22.50 -5.45
C TYR A 499 -2.58 -21.79 -5.28
N ARG A 500 -3.19 -21.36 -6.38
CA ARG A 500 -4.54 -20.80 -6.35
C ARG A 500 -5.54 -21.81 -5.79
N SER A 501 -6.51 -21.32 -5.02
CA SER A 501 -7.54 -22.13 -4.38
C SER A 501 -8.36 -22.96 -5.37
N GLU A 502 -8.50 -22.53 -6.63
CA GLU A 502 -9.22 -23.31 -7.65
C GLU A 502 -8.48 -24.58 -8.07
N LYS A 503 -7.13 -24.58 -7.99
CA LYS A 503 -6.29 -25.74 -8.33
C LYS A 503 -5.86 -26.54 -7.10
N LYS A 504 -5.62 -25.85 -5.99
CA LYS A 504 -5.28 -26.43 -4.69
C LYS A 504 -6.30 -25.99 -3.64
N PRO A 505 -7.46 -26.67 -3.56
CA PRO A 505 -8.48 -26.35 -2.57
C PRO A 505 -8.07 -26.76 -1.14
N GLN A 506 -7.07 -27.61 -0.96
CA GLN A 506 -6.54 -27.98 0.35
C GLN A 506 -5.70 -26.85 0.96
N PRO A 507 -5.62 -26.75 2.30
CA PRO A 507 -4.75 -25.79 2.97
C PRO A 507 -3.28 -25.99 2.57
N ILE A 508 -2.57 -24.89 2.35
CA ILE A 508 -1.15 -24.86 2.01
C ILE A 508 -0.35 -23.91 2.90
N GLY A 509 0.98 -24.02 2.82
CA GLY A 509 1.95 -23.12 3.39
C GLY A 509 2.58 -23.63 4.67
N GLN A 510 2.14 -24.76 5.24
CA GLN A 510 2.70 -25.28 6.49
C GLN A 510 4.21 -25.52 6.39
N ILE A 511 4.68 -26.06 5.25
CA ILE A 511 6.11 -26.27 4.98
C ILE A 511 6.64 -25.40 3.83
N VAL A 512 5.90 -25.22 2.73
CA VAL A 512 6.43 -24.53 1.53
C VAL A 512 6.64 -23.03 1.77
N ARG A 513 5.81 -22.41 2.61
CA ARG A 513 5.90 -21.00 3.01
C ARG A 513 6.07 -20.04 1.81
N PRO A 514 5.11 -20.00 0.85
CA PRO A 514 5.19 -19.10 -0.29
C PRO A 514 5.19 -17.62 0.13
N GLY A 515 5.88 -16.77 -0.63
CA GLY A 515 6.02 -15.35 -0.32
C GLY A 515 6.70 -15.12 1.03
N SER A 516 6.14 -14.19 1.81
CA SER A 516 6.63 -13.83 3.15
C SER A 516 5.89 -14.59 4.27
N THR A 517 5.14 -15.66 3.97
CA THR A 517 4.32 -16.40 4.95
C THR A 517 5.14 -17.09 6.07
N SER A 518 6.46 -17.22 5.92
CA SER A 518 7.38 -17.63 6.99
C SER A 518 7.35 -16.68 8.20
N MET A 519 7.05 -15.41 7.98
CA MET A 519 7.06 -14.36 9.00
C MET A 519 5.97 -14.53 10.06
N TRP A 520 4.89 -15.26 9.78
CA TRP A 520 3.85 -15.59 10.77
C TRP A 520 4.41 -16.35 11.98
N ALA A 521 5.28 -17.31 11.73
CA ALA A 521 5.87 -18.17 12.75
C ALA A 521 7.29 -17.75 13.18
N GLY A 522 7.82 -16.64 12.65
CA GLY A 522 9.20 -16.23 12.91
C GLY A 522 10.21 -17.26 12.36
N LEU A 523 9.92 -17.86 11.21
CA LEU A 523 10.81 -18.80 10.54
C LEU A 523 11.75 -18.04 9.60
N ARG A 524 13.02 -18.44 9.52
CA ARG A 524 14.02 -17.75 8.70
C ARG A 524 14.12 -18.39 7.34
N PHE A 525 13.80 -17.62 6.31
CA PHE A 525 13.86 -18.04 4.92
C PHE A 525 14.74 -17.09 4.10
N VAL A 526 15.40 -17.65 3.07
CA VAL A 526 15.97 -16.84 2.00
C VAL A 526 14.82 -16.20 1.18
N ASN A 527 13.78 -16.99 0.89
CA ASN A 527 12.59 -16.56 0.16
C ASN A 527 11.84 -15.40 0.83
N GLY A 528 10.97 -14.75 0.08
CA GLY A 528 10.12 -13.66 0.52
C GLY A 528 9.41 -12.99 -0.64
N TYR A 529 8.29 -12.33 -0.37
CA TYR A 529 7.64 -11.48 -1.36
C TYR A 529 8.34 -10.12 -1.40
N SER A 530 8.81 -9.67 -2.57
CA SER A 530 9.28 -8.28 -2.73
C SER A 530 9.01 -7.78 -4.15
N PRO A 531 8.29 -6.65 -4.30
CA PRO A 531 8.11 -6.04 -5.61
C PRO A 531 9.33 -5.20 -6.01
N ILE A 532 10.27 -4.94 -5.09
CA ILE A 532 11.53 -4.21 -5.33
C ILE A 532 12.64 -5.17 -5.79
N ARG A 533 12.69 -6.37 -5.20
CA ARG A 533 13.67 -7.45 -5.47
C ARG A 533 15.12 -6.97 -5.29
N PRO A 534 15.67 -7.03 -4.06
CA PRO A 534 17.02 -6.58 -3.78
C PRO A 534 18.08 -7.30 -4.62
N ALA A 535 19.05 -6.52 -5.12
CA ALA A 535 19.95 -6.88 -6.20
C ALA A 535 20.69 -8.21 -6.03
N GLY A 536 21.24 -8.46 -4.83
CA GLY A 536 22.04 -9.65 -4.56
C GLY A 536 21.21 -10.92 -4.71
N VAL A 537 20.11 -11.01 -3.97
CA VAL A 537 19.25 -12.20 -4.00
C VAL A 537 18.56 -12.35 -5.37
N ALA A 538 18.08 -11.25 -5.96
CA ALA A 538 17.47 -11.27 -7.28
C ALA A 538 18.41 -11.79 -8.38
N ARG A 539 19.71 -11.43 -8.31
CA ARG A 539 20.70 -11.85 -9.31
C ARG A 539 21.18 -13.28 -9.10
N GLU A 540 21.53 -13.66 -7.87
CA GLU A 540 22.12 -14.98 -7.61
C GLU A 540 21.07 -16.10 -7.64
N PHE A 541 19.83 -15.81 -7.24
CA PHE A 541 18.75 -16.80 -7.18
C PHE A 541 17.73 -16.69 -8.32
N TYR A 542 17.84 -15.68 -9.20
CA TYR A 542 16.78 -15.36 -10.16
C TYR A 542 15.40 -15.25 -9.48
N ALA A 543 15.36 -14.66 -8.28
CA ALA A 543 14.15 -14.60 -7.47
C ALA A 543 13.07 -13.70 -8.13
N GLU A 544 11.84 -14.19 -8.13
CA GLU A 544 10.68 -13.45 -8.62
C GLU A 544 9.86 -12.81 -7.49
N ILE A 545 8.77 -12.14 -7.85
CA ILE A 545 8.03 -11.24 -6.96
C ILE A 545 7.42 -11.98 -5.77
N HIS A 546 6.88 -13.20 -5.95
CA HIS A 546 6.28 -13.97 -4.86
C HIS A 546 7.29 -14.88 -4.14
N GLY A 547 8.59 -14.65 -4.34
CA GLY A 547 9.66 -15.33 -3.61
C GLY A 547 10.06 -16.70 -4.18
N GLU A 548 9.43 -17.13 -5.26
CA GLU A 548 9.89 -18.28 -6.05
C GLU A 548 11.27 -18.05 -6.64
N ILE A 549 11.97 -19.16 -6.83
CA ILE A 549 13.28 -19.26 -7.46
C ILE A 549 13.06 -19.92 -8.81
N ASP A 550 13.71 -19.40 -9.85
CA ASP A 550 13.64 -19.98 -11.20
C ASP A 550 13.87 -21.52 -11.14
N PRO A 551 13.04 -22.36 -11.78
CA PRO A 551 13.16 -23.81 -11.67
C PRO A 551 14.53 -24.37 -12.09
N GLY A 552 15.17 -23.78 -13.09
CA GLY A 552 16.51 -24.15 -13.54
C GLY A 552 17.56 -23.81 -12.49
N MET A 553 17.50 -22.60 -11.94
CA MET A 553 18.35 -22.19 -10.81
C MET A 553 18.12 -23.04 -9.57
N GLY A 554 16.87 -23.32 -9.20
CA GLY A 554 16.53 -24.19 -8.08
C GLY A 554 17.15 -25.57 -8.23
N THR A 555 17.06 -26.17 -9.42
CA THR A 555 17.68 -27.46 -9.73
C THR A 555 19.21 -27.40 -9.59
N TYR A 556 19.84 -26.36 -10.11
CA TYR A 556 21.28 -26.14 -9.97
C TYR A 556 21.71 -25.98 -8.51
N LEU A 557 20.97 -25.20 -7.71
CA LEU A 557 21.28 -25.00 -6.30
C LEU A 557 21.22 -26.31 -5.51
N LEU A 558 20.19 -27.13 -5.77
CA LEU A 558 20.02 -28.43 -5.11
C LEU A 558 21.08 -29.45 -5.54
N ASN A 559 21.44 -29.51 -6.83
CA ASN A 559 22.35 -30.53 -7.36
C ASN A 559 23.82 -30.17 -7.21
N ASN A 560 24.17 -28.89 -7.30
CA ASN A 560 25.56 -28.44 -7.42
C ASN A 560 26.02 -27.58 -6.24
N GLN A 561 25.11 -26.91 -5.52
CA GLN A 561 25.46 -25.94 -4.48
C GLN A 561 25.03 -26.35 -3.06
N ALA A 562 24.40 -27.51 -2.89
CA ALA A 562 23.93 -27.99 -1.59
C ALA A 562 24.99 -28.79 -0.78
N GLY A 563 26.18 -29.03 -1.34
CA GLY A 563 27.31 -29.67 -0.64
C GLY A 563 27.96 -28.82 0.45
N PRO A 564 29.00 -29.33 1.14
CA PRO A 564 29.71 -28.62 2.22
C PRO A 564 30.40 -27.33 1.77
N GLU A 565 30.98 -27.35 0.58
CA GLU A 565 31.71 -26.22 -0.01
C GLU A 565 30.83 -25.36 -0.93
N GLY A 566 29.57 -25.77 -1.12
CA GLY A 566 28.62 -25.12 -2.00
C GLY A 566 28.06 -23.82 -1.42
N GLU A 567 27.46 -23.00 -2.29
CA GLU A 567 26.93 -21.70 -1.91
C GLU A 567 25.90 -21.76 -0.77
N LEU A 568 25.05 -22.80 -0.72
CA LEU A 568 24.05 -22.93 0.33
C LEU A 568 24.68 -23.06 1.73
N ALA A 569 25.78 -23.82 1.85
CA ALA A 569 26.53 -23.90 3.10
C ALA A 569 27.17 -22.56 3.48
N ARG A 570 27.73 -21.83 2.51
CA ARG A 570 28.34 -20.49 2.73
C ARG A 570 27.33 -19.44 3.16
N LEU A 571 26.10 -19.53 2.70
CA LEU A 571 24.99 -18.68 3.15
C LEU A 571 24.52 -19.03 4.57
N GLY A 572 24.73 -20.28 4.97
CA GLY A 572 24.23 -20.82 6.24
C GLY A 572 22.87 -21.49 6.10
N VAL A 573 22.48 -21.88 4.88
CA VAL A 573 21.27 -22.66 4.63
C VAL A 573 21.51 -24.09 5.11
N ASP A 574 20.70 -24.48 6.09
CA ASP A 574 20.73 -25.78 6.76
C ASP A 574 19.34 -26.44 6.81
N GLY A 575 18.35 -25.83 6.16
CA GLY A 575 17.05 -26.40 5.84
C GLY A 575 16.70 -26.15 4.37
N ILE A 576 16.17 -27.16 3.70
CA ILE A 576 15.67 -27.07 2.32
C ILE A 576 14.24 -27.59 2.28
N VAL A 577 13.34 -26.84 1.67
CA VAL A 577 11.98 -27.28 1.36
C VAL A 577 11.87 -27.44 -0.14
N VAL A 578 11.39 -28.60 -0.59
CA VAL A 578 11.09 -28.86 -2.00
C VAL A 578 9.60 -29.15 -2.12
N ALA A 579 8.89 -28.31 -2.86
CA ALA A 579 7.47 -28.49 -3.12
C ALA A 579 7.17 -29.80 -3.86
N ARG A 580 5.98 -30.36 -3.64
CA ARG A 580 5.55 -31.63 -4.24
C ARG A 580 5.58 -31.64 -5.78
N GLU A 581 5.39 -30.48 -6.41
CA GLU A 581 5.43 -30.33 -7.86
C GLU A 581 6.82 -30.62 -8.46
N LEU A 582 7.84 -30.69 -7.62
CA LEU A 582 9.24 -30.83 -8.03
C LEU A 582 9.80 -32.15 -7.52
N ASP A 583 10.43 -32.90 -8.43
CA ASP A 583 11.05 -34.19 -8.10
C ASP A 583 12.58 -34.11 -8.00
N THR A 584 13.08 -33.11 -7.28
CA THR A 584 14.51 -32.92 -7.04
C THR A 584 14.83 -33.06 -5.56
N VAL A 585 15.99 -33.63 -5.25
CA VAL A 585 16.48 -33.85 -3.87
C VAL A 585 17.87 -33.23 -3.77
N PRO A 586 18.20 -32.51 -2.67
CA PRO A 586 19.50 -31.88 -2.51
C PRO A 586 20.65 -32.90 -2.51
N GLN A 587 21.73 -32.57 -3.21
CA GLN A 587 22.94 -33.39 -3.33
C GLN A 587 24.18 -32.72 -2.69
N PRO A 588 25.12 -33.51 -2.14
CA PRO A 588 25.08 -34.97 -2.06
C PRO A 588 24.14 -35.45 -0.94
N ALA A 589 23.42 -36.55 -1.17
CA ALA A 589 22.46 -37.09 -0.19
C ALA A 589 23.05 -37.39 1.20
N ALA A 590 24.38 -37.62 1.29
CA ALA A 590 25.07 -37.82 2.56
C ALA A 590 24.96 -36.61 3.50
N GLU A 591 24.87 -35.38 2.97
CA GLU A 591 24.78 -34.14 3.75
C GLU A 591 23.39 -33.90 4.36
N TRP A 592 22.36 -34.52 3.79
CA TRP A 592 20.97 -34.16 4.05
C TRP A 592 20.20 -35.33 4.67
N GLN A 593 19.27 -34.99 5.55
CA GLN A 593 18.30 -35.92 6.11
C GLN A 593 16.89 -35.42 5.82
N LEU A 594 16.04 -36.28 5.25
CA LEU A 594 14.60 -36.01 5.12
C LEU A 594 13.99 -36.05 6.52
N VAL A 595 13.35 -34.96 6.93
CA VAL A 595 12.75 -34.84 8.28
C VAL A 595 11.23 -34.78 8.23
N VAL A 596 10.66 -34.31 7.12
CA VAL A 596 9.21 -34.16 6.94
C VAL A 596 8.88 -34.47 5.49
N SER A 597 7.81 -35.23 5.27
CA SER A 597 7.21 -35.46 3.97
C SER A 597 5.70 -35.34 4.11
N THR A 598 5.09 -34.44 3.36
CA THR A 598 3.65 -34.15 3.38
C THR A 598 3.12 -34.01 1.96
N ASP A 599 1.82 -33.76 1.82
CA ASP A 599 1.21 -33.46 0.53
C ASP A 599 1.64 -32.10 -0.06
N GLU A 600 2.25 -31.21 0.72
CA GLU A 600 2.84 -29.97 0.22
C GLU A 600 4.23 -30.19 -0.40
N GLY A 601 4.97 -31.20 0.06
CA GLY A 601 6.37 -31.40 -0.31
C GLY A 601 7.23 -32.06 0.77
N ARG A 602 8.53 -31.90 0.62
CA ARG A 602 9.57 -32.54 1.44
C ARG A 602 10.46 -31.51 2.11
N VAL A 603 10.83 -31.74 3.36
CA VAL A 603 11.77 -30.89 4.12
C VAL A 603 13.02 -31.71 4.45
N PHE A 604 14.17 -31.15 4.10
CA PHE A 604 15.49 -31.71 4.35
C PHE A 604 16.23 -30.81 5.33
N HIS A 605 16.83 -31.40 6.35
CA HIS A 605 17.76 -30.72 7.23
C HIS A 605 19.18 -31.17 6.90
N ARG A 606 20.14 -30.24 6.93
CA ARG A 606 21.56 -30.61 6.89
C ARG A 606 21.88 -31.39 8.18
N ARG A 607 22.63 -32.49 8.04
CA ARG A 607 23.08 -33.31 9.17
C ARG A 607 23.96 -32.49 10.11
N GLY A 608 23.86 -32.77 11.41
CA GLY A 608 24.56 -32.02 12.45
C GLY A 608 23.74 -30.87 13.03
N ALA A 609 24.41 -30.06 13.84
CA ALA A 609 23.82 -28.90 14.49
C ALA A 609 23.47 -27.80 13.46
N PRO A 610 22.42 -26.99 13.71
CA PRO A 610 22.16 -25.80 12.90
C PRO A 610 23.38 -24.88 12.79
N PHE A 611 23.54 -24.21 11.67
CA PHE A 611 24.68 -23.30 11.49
C PHE A 611 24.59 -22.10 12.43
N ALA A 612 25.74 -21.74 13.01
CA ALA A 612 25.87 -20.50 13.76
C ALA A 612 25.63 -19.28 12.86
N ARG A 613 25.09 -18.20 13.44
CA ARG A 613 24.76 -16.96 12.72
C ARG A 613 26.00 -16.18 12.29
N VAL A 614 27.06 -16.29 13.07
CA VAL A 614 28.35 -15.67 12.79
C VAL A 614 29.37 -16.79 12.65
N ARG A 615 30.13 -16.81 11.55
CA ARG A 615 31.05 -17.90 11.22
C ARG A 615 32.36 -17.35 10.67
N SER A 616 33.46 -17.98 11.06
CA SER A 616 34.76 -17.78 10.42
C SER A 616 34.87 -18.70 9.22
N ILE A 617 35.29 -18.19 8.07
CA ILE A 617 35.53 -19.00 6.87
C ILE A 617 36.97 -18.85 6.40
N ALA A 618 37.53 -19.89 5.80
CA ALA A 618 38.94 -19.95 5.41
C ALA A 618 39.20 -19.40 3.99
N SER A 619 38.19 -19.34 3.12
CA SER A 619 38.30 -18.89 1.74
C SER A 619 36.95 -18.49 1.15
N ILE A 620 36.98 -17.65 0.11
CA ILE A 620 35.82 -17.27 -0.71
C ILE A 620 36.20 -17.29 -2.19
N ASP A 621 35.26 -17.66 -3.05
CA ASP A 621 35.54 -17.78 -4.49
C ASP A 621 35.73 -16.45 -5.21
N SER A 622 35.26 -15.33 -4.64
CA SER A 622 35.53 -13.99 -5.16
C SER A 622 36.98 -13.54 -4.90
N ARG A 623 37.73 -14.27 -4.07
CA ARG A 623 39.15 -14.04 -3.76
C ARG A 623 39.89 -15.37 -3.65
N PRO A 624 40.05 -16.10 -4.77
CA PRO A 624 40.54 -17.48 -4.75
C PRO A 624 42.00 -17.60 -4.25
N ASP A 625 42.78 -16.52 -4.40
CA ASP A 625 44.19 -16.47 -3.99
C ASP A 625 44.37 -16.07 -2.51
N GLU A 626 43.30 -15.66 -1.82
CA GLU A 626 43.34 -15.26 -0.42
C GLU A 626 42.90 -16.41 0.50
N ARG A 627 43.68 -16.65 1.56
CA ARG A 627 43.34 -17.59 2.64
C ARG A 627 43.27 -16.86 3.98
N PHE A 628 42.19 -17.10 4.71
CA PHE A 628 41.92 -16.51 6.01
C PHE A 628 42.19 -17.52 7.13
N VAL A 629 42.60 -17.02 8.29
CA VAL A 629 42.80 -17.87 9.47
C VAL A 629 41.47 -18.13 10.19
N PRO A 630 41.27 -19.31 10.80
CA PRO A 630 40.08 -19.57 11.60
C PRO A 630 40.10 -18.72 12.88
N ALA A 631 38.98 -18.06 13.16
CA ALA A 631 38.74 -17.38 14.44
C ALA A 631 37.78 -18.19 15.32
N THR A 632 37.99 -18.13 16.63
CA THR A 632 37.02 -18.63 17.61
C THR A 632 35.92 -17.58 17.78
N ILE A 633 34.66 -18.01 17.68
CA ILE A 633 33.50 -17.12 17.74
C ILE A 633 32.51 -17.67 18.75
N SER A 634 32.43 -17.05 19.93
CA SER A 634 31.45 -17.39 20.96
C SER A 634 31.56 -16.43 22.14
N PRO A 635 30.44 -15.98 22.74
CA PRO A 635 29.04 -16.21 22.37
C PRO A 635 28.58 -15.32 21.20
N VAL A 636 27.42 -15.65 20.60
CA VAL A 636 26.75 -14.84 19.57
C VAL A 636 25.39 -14.36 20.08
N ASN A 637 25.17 -13.06 20.05
CA ASN A 637 23.90 -12.40 20.32
C ASN A 637 23.36 -11.78 19.03
N ASP A 638 22.34 -12.41 18.43
CA ASP A 638 21.75 -12.00 17.15
C ASP A 638 20.42 -11.27 17.40
N SER A 639 20.36 -10.00 17.01
CA SER A 639 19.15 -9.18 17.02
C SER A 639 18.82 -8.65 15.62
N ARG A 640 17.60 -8.13 15.49
CA ARG A 640 17.04 -7.67 14.22
C ARG A 640 17.90 -6.64 13.50
N ASN A 641 18.50 -5.69 14.21
CA ASN A 641 19.31 -4.62 13.61
C ASN A 641 20.78 -4.67 14.06
N ARG A 642 21.16 -5.67 14.89
CA ARG A 642 22.49 -5.74 15.50
C ARG A 642 22.90 -7.18 15.77
N VAL A 643 24.15 -7.52 15.51
CA VAL A 643 24.76 -8.80 15.88
C VAL A 643 26.01 -8.52 16.69
N GLU A 644 26.14 -9.14 17.85
CA GLU A 644 27.36 -9.10 18.67
C GLU A 644 27.94 -10.51 18.72
N ALA A 645 29.24 -10.63 18.53
CA ALA A 645 29.97 -11.88 18.72
C ALA A 645 31.32 -11.59 19.33
N ASP A 646 31.72 -12.37 20.34
CA ASP A 646 33.10 -12.31 20.82
C ASP A 646 33.98 -13.13 19.87
N VAL A 647 35.04 -12.50 19.37
CA VAL A 647 35.93 -13.03 18.34
C VAL A 647 37.36 -13.05 18.88
N ASP A 648 38.01 -14.19 18.71
CA ASP A 648 39.42 -14.39 19.02
C ASP A 648 40.15 -14.88 17.76
N VAL A 649 41.01 -14.02 17.22
CA VAL A 649 41.81 -14.28 16.02
C VAL A 649 43.25 -14.59 16.43
N PRO A 650 43.81 -15.74 16.03
CA PRO A 650 45.20 -16.08 16.32
C PRO A 650 46.18 -14.99 15.87
N SER A 651 47.27 -14.81 16.62
CA SER A 651 48.38 -13.95 16.22
C SER A 651 49.07 -14.47 14.95
N GLY A 652 49.49 -13.56 14.07
CA GLY A 652 50.16 -13.89 12.80
C GLY A 652 50.01 -12.77 11.78
N ASP A 653 50.23 -13.08 10.49
CA ASP A 653 50.19 -12.07 9.41
C ASP A 653 48.87 -12.05 8.63
N ARG A 654 47.95 -12.97 8.91
CA ARG A 654 46.72 -13.17 8.11
C ARG A 654 45.46 -12.86 8.91
N PRO A 655 44.50 -12.11 8.36
CA PRO A 655 43.23 -11.82 9.02
C PRO A 655 42.28 -13.03 9.02
N ALA A 656 41.28 -12.99 9.89
CA ALA A 656 40.12 -13.87 9.83
C ALA A 656 38.99 -13.22 9.03
N LEU A 657 38.27 -14.01 8.21
CA LEU A 657 37.08 -13.55 7.52
C LEU A 657 35.83 -14.02 8.27
N VAL A 658 35.12 -13.07 8.87
CA VAL A 658 33.88 -13.31 9.62
C VAL A 658 32.68 -13.00 8.75
N THR A 659 31.74 -13.95 8.69
CA THR A 659 30.52 -13.88 7.89
C THR A 659 29.28 -13.89 8.76
N PHE A 660 28.24 -13.19 8.32
CA PHE A 660 26.97 -13.06 9.05
C PHE A 660 25.83 -13.64 8.20
N SER A 661 25.17 -14.71 8.64
CA SER A 661 24.07 -15.36 7.91
C SER A 661 22.76 -14.55 8.00
N ARG A 662 22.73 -13.41 7.32
CA ARG A 662 21.61 -12.47 7.24
C ARG A 662 21.69 -11.64 5.95
N PRO A 663 20.58 -11.09 5.44
CA PRO A 663 20.62 -10.34 4.19
C PRO A 663 21.47 -9.08 4.31
N TYR A 664 22.25 -8.82 3.26
CA TYR A 664 23.03 -7.60 3.12
C TYR A 664 22.19 -6.46 2.54
N PHE A 665 22.25 -5.32 3.22
CA PHE A 665 21.73 -4.03 2.78
C PHE A 665 22.81 -2.98 3.02
N ARG A 666 22.83 -1.90 2.24
CA ARG A 666 23.78 -0.80 2.46
C ARG A 666 23.51 -0.15 3.82
N GLY A 667 24.56 0.10 4.60
CA GLY A 667 24.44 0.76 5.90
C GLY A 667 24.78 -0.10 7.13
N TYR A 668 25.31 -1.30 6.96
CA TYR A 668 25.94 -2.02 8.06
C TYR A 668 27.29 -1.39 8.45
N GLU A 669 27.53 -1.26 9.75
CA GLU A 669 28.81 -0.87 10.33
C GLU A 669 29.33 -1.98 11.25
N ALA A 670 30.62 -2.30 11.15
CA ALA A 670 31.29 -3.24 12.04
C ALA A 670 32.28 -2.51 12.96
N ARG A 671 32.31 -2.90 14.23
CA ARG A 671 33.26 -2.41 15.23
C ARG A 671 33.81 -3.55 16.08
N LEU A 672 35.11 -3.55 16.30
CA LEU A 672 35.77 -4.39 17.30
C LEU A 672 36.23 -3.49 18.44
N GLY A 673 35.51 -3.49 19.57
CA GLY A 673 35.66 -2.46 20.58
C GLY A 673 35.45 -1.06 20.00
N ASN A 674 36.47 -0.19 20.07
CA ASN A 674 36.42 1.17 19.50
C ASN A 674 36.89 1.25 18.05
N GLN A 675 37.46 0.18 17.48
CA GLN A 675 37.99 0.18 16.13
C GLN A 675 36.87 -0.10 15.12
N LYS A 676 36.67 0.81 14.16
CA LYS A 676 35.76 0.58 13.03
C LYS A 676 36.43 -0.34 12.01
N LEU A 677 35.71 -1.37 11.57
CA LEU A 677 36.15 -2.31 10.54
C LEU A 677 35.34 -2.08 9.26
N ALA A 678 35.96 -2.37 8.12
CA ALA A 678 35.28 -2.31 6.83
C ALA A 678 34.25 -3.44 6.72
N VAL A 679 33.02 -3.11 6.36
CA VAL A 679 31.98 -4.07 6.02
C VAL A 679 31.88 -4.14 4.51
N SER A 680 32.03 -5.33 3.96
CA SER A 680 31.71 -5.61 2.56
C SER A 680 30.62 -6.68 2.48
N SER A 681 30.32 -7.14 1.28
CA SER A 681 29.29 -8.17 1.07
C SER A 681 29.81 -9.27 0.18
N TYR A 682 29.47 -10.51 0.49
CA TYR A 682 29.66 -11.62 -0.45
C TYR A 682 28.56 -11.53 -1.53
N ARG A 683 28.94 -11.03 -2.72
CA ARG A 683 28.04 -10.85 -3.89
C ARG A 683 26.76 -10.05 -3.60
N GLY A 684 26.72 -9.25 -2.54
CA GLY A 684 25.51 -8.54 -2.11
C GLY A 684 24.46 -9.43 -1.44
N LEU A 685 24.80 -10.67 -1.06
CA LEU A 685 23.91 -11.60 -0.36
C LEU A 685 23.94 -11.38 1.16
N PHE A 686 25.14 -11.38 1.75
CA PHE A 686 25.31 -11.26 3.20
C PHE A 686 26.57 -10.45 3.59
N PRO A 687 26.59 -9.81 4.78
CA PRO A 687 27.73 -9.04 5.26
C PRO A 687 28.96 -9.92 5.56
N ILE A 688 30.14 -9.42 5.21
CA ILE A 688 31.43 -10.00 5.58
C ILE A 688 32.36 -8.93 6.15
N VAL A 689 33.16 -9.32 7.15
CA VAL A 689 34.08 -8.45 7.88
C VAL A 689 35.41 -9.16 8.06
N GLU A 690 36.50 -8.48 7.72
CA GLU A 690 37.84 -8.95 8.01
C GLU A 690 38.29 -8.44 9.38
N VAL A 691 38.73 -9.37 10.22
CA VAL A 691 39.23 -9.10 11.55
C VAL A 691 40.75 -9.30 11.55
N PRO A 692 41.55 -8.28 11.89
CA PRO A 692 43.01 -8.38 11.85
C PRO A 692 43.56 -9.50 12.73
N ALA A 693 44.72 -10.04 12.35
CA ALA A 693 45.43 -11.06 13.13
C ALA A 693 45.72 -10.57 14.56
N GLY A 694 45.69 -11.49 15.53
CA GLY A 694 45.93 -11.18 16.95
C GLY A 694 44.84 -10.32 17.62
N SER A 695 43.70 -10.10 16.94
CA SER A 695 42.59 -9.36 17.50
C SER A 695 41.75 -10.21 18.43
N HIS A 696 41.45 -9.68 19.61
CA HIS A 696 40.52 -10.30 20.57
C HIS A 696 39.51 -9.25 21.06
N GLY A 697 38.22 -9.60 21.04
CA GLY A 697 37.18 -8.81 21.69
C GLY A 697 35.81 -8.93 21.04
N ARG A 698 34.91 -8.04 21.45
CA ARG A 698 33.54 -8.03 20.96
C ARG A 698 33.43 -7.36 19.59
N LEU A 699 33.14 -8.16 18.57
CA LEU A 699 32.76 -7.70 17.25
C LEU A 699 31.25 -7.39 17.23
N THR A 700 30.91 -6.14 16.93
CA THR A 700 29.52 -5.68 16.76
C THR A 700 29.28 -5.32 15.30
N LEU A 701 28.29 -5.92 14.68
CA LEU A 701 27.73 -5.50 13.40
C LEU A 701 26.37 -4.83 13.63
N THR A 702 26.21 -3.56 13.27
CA THR A 702 24.96 -2.80 13.46
C THR A 702 24.46 -2.26 12.13
N TYR A 703 23.16 -2.36 11.86
CA TYR A 703 22.53 -1.69 10.73
C TYR A 703 22.16 -0.25 11.11
N GLN A 704 22.94 0.71 10.62
CA GLN A 704 22.77 2.14 10.90
C GLN A 704 23.05 2.97 9.64
N PRO A 705 22.15 2.93 8.65
CA PRO A 705 22.36 3.64 7.39
C PRO A 705 22.27 5.15 7.53
N TYR A 706 22.96 5.88 6.64
CA TYR A 706 22.96 7.35 6.63
C TYR A 706 21.57 7.95 6.44
N TRP A 707 20.71 7.31 5.63
CA TRP A 707 19.33 7.77 5.45
C TRP A 707 18.53 7.78 6.75
N LEU A 708 18.84 6.87 7.69
CA LEU A 708 18.17 6.82 8.99
C LEU A 708 18.66 7.97 9.86
N ILE A 709 19.98 8.21 9.92
CA ILE A 709 20.57 9.27 10.74
C ILE A 709 20.07 10.65 10.28
N TRP A 710 20.27 10.96 8.99
CA TRP A 710 19.89 12.27 8.43
C TRP A 710 18.37 12.43 8.32
N GLY A 711 17.66 11.36 7.95
CA GLY A 711 16.20 11.35 7.92
C GLY A 711 15.59 11.60 9.29
N SER A 712 16.08 10.91 10.33
CA SER A 712 15.60 11.12 11.71
C SER A 712 15.96 12.51 12.25
N ALA A 713 17.14 13.04 11.92
CA ALA A 713 17.51 14.40 12.29
C ALA A 713 16.57 15.45 11.64
N ALA A 714 16.28 15.30 10.34
CA ALA A 714 15.34 16.17 9.63
C ALA A 714 13.92 16.06 10.22
N ALA A 715 13.45 14.83 10.50
CA ALA A 715 12.15 14.61 11.10
C ALA A 715 12.04 15.24 12.50
N ALA A 716 13.07 15.10 13.34
CA ALA A 716 13.11 15.70 14.68
C ALA A 716 13.08 17.24 14.60
N ALA A 717 13.87 17.84 13.71
CA ALA A 717 13.87 19.29 13.50
C ALA A 717 12.50 19.80 13.02
N CYS A 718 11.87 19.14 12.06
CA CYS A 718 10.54 19.50 11.57
C CYS A 718 9.46 19.29 12.64
N ALA A 719 9.54 18.22 13.44
CA ALA A 719 8.63 17.97 14.55
C ALA A 719 8.71 19.08 15.59
N LEU A 720 9.91 19.53 15.95
CA LEU A 720 10.11 20.66 16.87
C LEU A 720 9.42 21.93 16.34
N VAL A 721 9.59 22.25 15.05
CA VAL A 721 8.93 23.42 14.44
C VAL A 721 7.40 23.30 14.48
N VAL A 722 6.85 22.13 14.17
CA VAL A 722 5.39 21.89 14.22
C VAL A 722 4.86 22.02 15.64
N VAL A 723 5.54 21.43 16.64
CA VAL A 723 5.14 21.47 18.05
C VAL A 723 5.18 22.90 18.59
N LEU A 724 6.29 23.63 18.36
CA LEU A 724 6.41 25.03 18.78
C LEU A 724 5.38 25.93 18.08
N GLY A 725 5.16 25.72 16.79
CA GLY A 725 4.12 26.43 16.03
C GLY A 725 2.71 26.17 16.57
N PHE A 726 2.43 24.94 17.02
CA PHE A 726 1.14 24.58 17.59
C PHE A 726 0.92 25.23 18.97
N PHE A 727 1.91 25.16 19.87
CA PHE A 727 1.82 25.81 21.19
C PHE A 727 1.68 27.33 21.11
N THR A 728 2.43 27.96 20.21
CA THR A 728 2.33 29.41 19.98
C THR A 728 1.01 29.83 19.34
N ALA A 729 0.40 28.98 18.51
CA ALA A 729 -0.94 29.21 17.97
C ALA A 729 -2.02 29.14 19.05
N ILE A 730 -1.91 28.20 20.00
CA ILE A 730 -2.84 28.07 21.14
C ILE A 730 -2.71 29.27 22.07
N SER A 731 -1.49 29.63 22.49
CA SER A 731 -1.28 30.71 23.46
C SER A 731 -1.77 32.08 22.94
N GLN A 732 -1.60 32.36 21.64
CA GLN A 732 -2.13 33.58 21.03
C GLN A 732 -3.66 33.62 20.96
N ARG A 733 -4.31 32.46 20.86
CA ARG A 733 -5.78 32.35 20.85
C ARG A 733 -6.39 32.52 22.25
N GLU A 734 -5.63 32.18 23.30
CA GLU A 734 -6.02 32.40 24.69
C GLU A 734 -5.77 33.87 25.12
N GLY A 735 -4.62 34.44 24.73
CA GLY A 735 -4.30 35.85 25.02
C GLY A 735 -5.26 36.86 24.36
N THR A 736 -5.83 36.54 23.19
CA THR A 736 -6.84 37.38 22.53
C THR A 736 -8.22 37.36 23.20
N LYS A 737 -8.52 36.38 24.06
CA LYS A 737 -9.74 36.37 24.88
C LYS A 737 -9.65 37.24 26.15
N TRP A 738 -8.43 37.66 26.52
CA TRP A 738 -8.12 38.40 27.75
C TRP A 738 -7.74 39.88 27.50
N THR A 739 -8.31 40.50 26.46
CA THR A 739 -8.32 41.96 26.37
C THR A 739 -9.64 42.45 26.96
N PRO A 740 -9.65 43.10 28.15
CA PRO A 740 -10.79 43.90 28.56
C PRO A 740 -10.98 44.94 27.45
N LYS A 741 -12.19 45.03 26.90
CA LYS A 741 -12.59 46.24 26.19
C LYS A 741 -12.49 47.37 27.21
N ASN A 742 -11.43 48.17 27.12
CA ASN A 742 -11.32 49.38 27.91
C ASN A 742 -12.52 50.29 27.56
N MET A 743 -13.02 50.90 28.64
CA MET A 743 -14.16 51.81 28.78
C MET A 743 -14.39 52.78 27.64
#